data_AF-A0A345WN00-F1
#
_entry.id   AF-A0A345WN00-F1
#
_cell.length_a   1.000
_cell.length_b   1.000
_cell.length_c   1.000
_cell.angle_alpha   90.00
_cell.angle_beta   90.00
_cell.angle_gamma   90.00
#
_symmetry.space_group_name_H-M   'P 1'
#
loop_
_entity.id
_entity.type
_entity.pdbx_description
1 polymer ?
#
loop_
_entity_poly.entity_id
_entity_poly.type
_entity_poly.pdbx_seq_one_letter_code
_entity_poly.pdbx_strand_id
1 'polypeptide(L)'
;MPHGFRAHDRAAGRSTPPPGPRCRAAARATSTCSRRFRAASSTISSRRPAAARSPTTPPTPPSERRPDPVQTAQSPFWSDPVWPDLLGRFAWSDLPFVRAWQDPTLSEVIGAGAGLLVIVGAVAVAALLTRYRLWGRLWSEWLTSLDHKKIGIMYIVLALVMLARALTEAVLMRMQQASAIGHPGIVSSDHFAQLFSTHGSIMIFFMAMPFITGLINYVMPLQIGARDMAFPWANSVALWLTGGGAILMMASLVIGRFSTGGWSGYPPYTGLAFSPDVGPDYWIWAVTLGSIGSTLAGINIACTIVMLRAPGMAYMRMPLFCWTSLCTAILMVFAMPPLTVATALLALDRYLGFHFFTNDLGGNMMNYANLFWLFGHPEVYILILPAFGIYSEVVATFSSKELYGYASLVMATMAIAVLSFTVWVHHFFTMGQSAALNAVFGIATMTIGVPTGVKLYDWIWTMFRGEVRFSVPMLYALAFMVTFVIGGFTGIILAIPPLDYVFHNTLFLVAHFHNMLIPGLLYALLAGYTFWFPKAFGFRLDEFWGRISCGCWIAGFYLAFMPLYVLGASGMARRSAEILQPDFRPWLYVAGAGALVLFAALVALVVQLVVSIRARDATCVFAGDPWDGRGLEWATSSPPPDYNFAVIPEVDARDAFYAGKRHGGWYAHRTPYTAIEMPRGSMTGPLIGLAATATSFGLIWHMWWLAALSLETLILVVVVRSFVRGTHRVVPAREVAAIEHRWHAARAAATPTPRALELTTANSGRADIPA
;
A
#
# COMPACT_ATOMS: atom_id res chain seq x y z
N MET A 1 -53.66 -15.76 -0.67
CA MET A 1 -54.81 -15.41 -1.53
C MET A 1 -54.34 -14.42 -2.60
N PRO A 2 -54.42 -14.75 -3.90
CA PRO A 2 -54.14 -13.79 -4.97
C PRO A 2 -55.31 -13.63 -5.98
N HIS A 3 -55.66 -12.39 -6.31
CA HIS A 3 -56.38 -12.00 -7.53
C HIS A 3 -55.43 -11.14 -8.39
N GLY A 4 -55.47 -11.15 -9.73
CA GLY A 4 -56.17 -12.06 -10.63
C GLY A 4 -56.40 -11.47 -12.03
N PHE A 5 -56.07 -12.23 -13.09
CA PHE A 5 -56.40 -12.01 -14.52
C PHE A 5 -55.81 -10.73 -15.19
N ARG A 6 -55.32 -10.67 -16.44
CA ARG A 6 -55.45 -11.37 -17.75
C ARG A 6 -56.26 -10.56 -18.80
N ALA A 7 -55.52 -10.03 -19.78
CA ALA A 7 -55.75 -9.94 -21.24
C ALA A 7 -57.16 -9.73 -21.84
N HIS A 8 -57.22 -8.92 -22.91
CA HIS A 8 -57.98 -9.27 -24.13
C HIS A 8 -57.53 -8.50 -25.40
N ASP A 9 -57.63 -9.14 -26.57
CA ASP A 9 -57.36 -8.57 -27.92
C ASP A 9 -58.58 -7.87 -28.55
N ARG A 10 -58.36 -6.90 -29.48
CA ARG A 10 -58.56 -7.06 -30.96
C ARG A 10 -58.70 -5.75 -31.77
N ALA A 11 -58.09 -5.76 -32.98
CA ALA A 11 -58.54 -5.15 -34.25
C ALA A 11 -58.74 -3.61 -34.37
N ALA A 12 -58.66 -2.96 -35.54
CA ALA A 12 -57.96 -3.24 -36.82
C ALA A 12 -57.99 -1.97 -37.71
N GLY A 13 -56.99 -1.76 -38.60
CA GLY A 13 -56.97 -0.60 -39.52
C GLY A 13 -55.95 -0.70 -40.66
N ARG A 14 -56.41 -0.47 -41.90
CA ARG A 14 -55.67 -0.52 -43.20
C ARG A 14 -54.65 0.65 -43.30
N SER A 15 -53.63 0.69 -44.17
CA SER A 15 -53.49 0.12 -45.54
C SER A 15 -52.01 -0.13 -45.98
N THR A 16 -51.80 -0.54 -47.24
CA THR A 16 -50.56 -1.06 -47.88
C THR A 16 -50.56 -0.71 -49.41
N PRO A 17 -49.54 -1.02 -50.27
CA PRO A 17 -48.12 -1.42 -50.06
C PRO A 17 -47.03 -0.54 -50.83
N PRO A 18 -46.27 -0.95 -51.88
CA PRO A 18 -44.77 -0.88 -51.90
C PRO A 18 -44.16 -0.28 -53.22
N PRO A 19 -42.98 -0.68 -53.77
CA PRO A 19 -41.60 -0.86 -53.28
C PRO A 19 -40.58 0.09 -54.02
N GLY A 20 -39.25 -0.12 -53.85
CA GLY A 20 -38.19 0.55 -54.66
C GLY A 20 -37.86 -0.12 -56.00
N PRO A 21 -36.91 0.40 -56.81
CA PRO A 21 -35.63 -0.33 -56.98
C PRO A 21 -34.37 0.56 -57.28
N ARG A 22 -33.25 -0.09 -57.65
CA ARG A 22 -31.94 0.48 -58.05
C ARG A 22 -31.97 1.08 -59.47
N CYS A 23 -31.20 2.14 -59.77
CA CYS A 23 -30.17 2.12 -60.86
C CYS A 23 -29.33 3.40 -61.09
N ARG A 24 -28.30 3.19 -61.93
CA ARG A 24 -27.18 4.03 -62.40
C ARG A 24 -27.49 5.45 -62.94
N ALA A 25 -26.65 6.41 -62.49
CA ALA A 25 -25.77 7.31 -63.28
C ALA A 25 -26.28 8.38 -64.28
N ALA A 26 -25.47 9.46 -64.35
CA ALA A 26 -25.13 10.30 -65.52
C ALA A 26 -25.98 11.54 -65.93
N ALA A 27 -25.52 12.69 -65.41
CA ALA A 27 -24.89 13.79 -66.19
C ALA A 27 -25.67 15.04 -66.68
N ARG A 28 -24.92 16.17 -66.68
CA ARG A 28 -25.08 17.48 -67.38
C ARG A 28 -26.11 18.49 -66.83
N ALA A 29 -25.97 19.81 -67.05
CA ALA A 29 -24.77 20.66 -67.23
C ALA A 29 -25.14 22.17 -67.40
N THR A 30 -24.35 23.08 -66.81
CA THR A 30 -24.13 24.50 -67.20
C THR A 30 -22.87 24.97 -66.42
N SER A 31 -21.72 25.29 -67.04
CA SER A 31 -21.31 26.57 -67.67
C SER A 31 -21.20 27.75 -66.67
N THR A 32 -20.16 28.60 -66.62
CA THR A 32 -18.85 28.74 -67.32
C THR A 32 -18.04 29.80 -66.52
N CYS A 33 -16.71 30.00 -66.60
CA CYS A 33 -15.61 29.52 -67.46
C CYS A 33 -14.31 29.46 -66.56
N SER A 34 -13.03 29.58 -66.95
CA SER A 34 -12.31 29.70 -68.23
C SER A 34 -10.81 29.34 -68.09
N ARG A 35 -10.31 28.48 -69.00
CA ARG A 35 -9.11 28.61 -69.86
C ARG A 35 -7.73 29.02 -69.27
N ARG A 36 -6.59 28.43 -69.69
CA ARG A 36 -6.30 27.25 -70.56
C ARG A 36 -4.80 26.88 -70.54
N PHE A 37 -4.49 25.57 -70.48
CA PHE A 37 -3.54 24.80 -71.34
C PHE A 37 -2.03 25.23 -71.40
N ARG A 38 -1.07 24.39 -71.81
CA ARG A 38 -1.06 22.99 -72.28
C ARG A 38 0.26 22.30 -71.88
N ALA A 39 0.27 20.97 -71.83
CA ALA A 39 1.50 20.18 -71.87
C ALA A 39 1.96 19.93 -73.32
N ALA A 40 3.26 19.66 -73.51
CA ALA A 40 3.85 19.10 -74.72
C ALA A 40 5.08 18.27 -74.35
N SER A 41 5.32 17.17 -75.08
CA SER A 41 6.42 16.23 -74.85
C SER A 41 7.19 15.97 -76.13
N SER A 42 8.52 15.97 -76.07
CA SER A 42 9.37 15.26 -77.04
C SER A 42 10.81 15.09 -76.53
N THR A 43 11.43 14.02 -77.00
CA THR A 43 12.84 13.63 -76.79
C THR A 43 13.80 14.46 -77.65
N ILE A 44 15.10 14.53 -77.28
CA ILE A 44 16.24 14.25 -78.20
C ILE A 44 17.61 14.24 -77.49
N SER A 45 18.49 13.37 -78.01
CA SER A 45 19.97 13.30 -77.90
C SER A 45 20.70 13.48 -76.55
N SER A 46 21.41 12.41 -76.23
CA SER A 46 22.63 12.31 -75.43
C SER A 46 23.71 13.40 -75.64
N ARG A 47 24.51 13.62 -74.58
CA ARG A 47 25.98 13.81 -74.61
C ARG A 47 26.59 13.32 -73.28
N ARG A 48 27.85 12.87 -73.31
CA ARG A 48 28.57 12.33 -72.12
C ARG A 48 28.99 13.45 -71.17
N PRO A 49 28.99 13.25 -69.83
CA PRO A 49 29.91 13.94 -68.94
C PRO A 49 31.31 13.29 -69.02
N ALA A 50 32.36 14.10 -68.83
CA ALA A 50 33.74 13.63 -68.68
C ALA A 50 34.09 13.39 -67.18
N ALA A 51 35.25 12.78 -66.92
CA ALA A 51 35.70 12.45 -65.57
C ALA A 51 36.44 13.62 -64.86
N ALA A 52 36.64 13.44 -63.54
CA ALA A 52 37.28 14.36 -62.58
C ALA A 52 36.48 15.66 -62.29
N ARG A 53 36.37 16.15 -61.05
CA ARG A 53 37.29 16.01 -59.89
C ARG A 53 36.56 15.67 -58.58
N SER A 54 37.33 15.33 -57.54
CA SER A 54 36.86 15.07 -56.17
C SER A 54 36.30 16.32 -55.47
N PRO A 55 35.18 16.22 -54.72
CA PRO A 55 34.78 17.26 -53.79
C PRO A 55 35.67 17.21 -52.54
N THR A 56 36.30 18.32 -52.19
CA THR A 56 37.02 18.48 -50.92
C THR A 56 36.03 18.57 -49.76
N THR A 57 36.23 17.78 -48.71
CA THR A 57 35.46 17.88 -47.46
C THR A 57 35.63 19.25 -46.81
N PRO A 58 34.56 19.86 -46.25
CA PRO A 58 34.70 21.04 -45.42
C PRO A 58 35.49 20.73 -44.14
N PRO A 59 36.21 21.70 -43.55
CA PRO A 59 36.96 21.47 -42.32
C PRO A 59 36.00 21.20 -41.15
N THR A 60 36.27 20.13 -40.41
CA THR A 60 35.65 19.89 -39.10
C THR A 60 36.00 21.02 -38.14
N PRO A 61 35.06 21.50 -37.30
CA PRO A 61 35.42 22.40 -36.20
C PRO A 61 36.40 21.68 -35.25
N PRO A 62 37.29 22.42 -34.56
CA PRO A 62 38.20 21.81 -33.60
C PRO A 62 37.39 21.09 -32.52
N SER A 63 37.79 19.86 -32.18
CA SER A 63 37.19 19.14 -31.07
C SER A 63 37.59 19.81 -29.76
N GLU A 64 36.67 20.54 -29.15
CA GLU A 64 36.73 20.82 -27.73
C GLU A 64 36.83 19.48 -27.01
N ARG A 65 38.01 19.20 -26.45
CA ARG A 65 38.13 18.11 -25.49
C ARG A 65 37.26 18.50 -24.31
N ARG A 66 36.17 17.78 -24.11
CA ARG A 66 35.57 17.70 -22.77
C ARG A 66 36.72 17.37 -21.82
N PRO A 67 36.86 18.05 -20.67
CA PRO A 67 37.77 17.54 -19.65
C PRO A 67 37.29 16.12 -19.32
N ASP A 68 38.19 15.15 -19.44
CA ASP A 68 37.92 13.80 -18.97
C ASP A 68 37.47 13.90 -17.50
N PRO A 69 36.42 13.20 -17.08
CA PRO A 69 36.06 13.17 -15.67
C PRO A 69 37.27 12.66 -14.91
N VAL A 70 37.70 13.41 -13.89
CA VAL A 70 38.84 13.00 -13.05
C VAL A 70 38.39 11.77 -12.24
N GLN A 71 38.56 10.60 -12.84
CA GLN A 71 38.57 9.33 -12.15
C GLN A 71 39.80 9.37 -11.26
N THR A 72 39.60 9.80 -10.01
CA THR A 72 40.47 9.42 -8.91
C THR A 72 40.56 7.90 -8.93
N ALA A 73 41.71 7.38 -9.32
CA ALA A 73 41.93 5.95 -9.48
C ALA A 73 41.81 5.27 -8.11
N GLN A 74 40.60 4.80 -7.80
CA GLN A 74 40.33 4.03 -6.58
C GLN A 74 41.26 2.81 -6.60
N SER A 75 42.04 2.62 -5.52
CA SER A 75 42.97 1.51 -5.49
C SER A 75 42.20 0.17 -5.48
N PRO A 76 42.67 -0.86 -6.22
CA PRO A 76 41.90 -2.09 -6.44
C PRO A 76 41.36 -2.74 -5.15
N PHE A 77 42.14 -2.67 -4.07
CA PHE A 77 41.78 -3.09 -2.72
C PHE A 77 40.36 -2.67 -2.24
N TRP A 78 39.83 -1.53 -2.70
CA TRP A 78 38.50 -1.05 -2.28
C TRP A 78 37.37 -1.47 -3.22
N SER A 79 37.67 -1.74 -4.49
CA SER A 79 36.72 -2.11 -5.55
C SER A 79 36.62 -3.61 -5.79
N ASP A 80 37.69 -4.35 -5.50
CA ASP A 80 37.77 -5.78 -5.71
C ASP A 80 36.96 -6.51 -4.60
N PRO A 81 36.22 -7.59 -4.92
CA PRO A 81 35.41 -8.27 -3.92
C PRO A 81 36.26 -8.94 -2.83
N VAL A 82 35.84 -8.75 -1.58
CA VAL A 82 36.56 -9.21 -0.37
C VAL A 82 36.26 -10.69 -0.15
N TRP A 83 37.25 -11.56 -0.34
CA TRP A 83 37.10 -13.02 -0.27
C TRP A 83 35.94 -13.53 -1.17
N PRO A 84 36.08 -13.50 -2.51
CA PRO A 84 34.97 -13.74 -3.44
C PRO A 84 34.24 -15.07 -3.23
N ASP A 85 34.96 -16.14 -2.86
CA ASP A 85 34.37 -17.46 -2.60
C ASP A 85 33.43 -17.48 -1.37
N LEU A 86 33.60 -16.54 -0.45
CA LEU A 86 32.85 -16.44 0.80
C LEU A 86 31.82 -15.30 0.79
N LEU A 87 32.17 -14.10 0.32
CA LEU A 87 31.30 -12.92 0.32
C LEU A 87 30.76 -12.54 -1.08
N GLY A 88 31.07 -13.35 -2.10
CA GLY A 88 30.55 -13.19 -3.45
C GLY A 88 31.02 -11.89 -4.11
N ARG A 89 30.08 -10.98 -4.36
CA ARG A 89 30.32 -9.68 -5.01
C ARG A 89 30.69 -8.54 -4.06
N PHE A 90 30.63 -8.74 -2.75
CA PHE A 90 30.82 -7.67 -1.76
C PHE A 90 32.24 -7.08 -1.79
N ALA A 91 32.35 -5.78 -2.08
CA ALA A 91 33.58 -4.99 -2.00
C ALA A 91 33.51 -3.99 -0.83
N TRP A 92 34.64 -3.45 -0.38
CA TRP A 92 34.62 -2.45 0.69
C TRP A 92 33.87 -1.17 0.31
N SER A 93 33.89 -0.79 -0.97
CA SER A 93 33.13 0.33 -1.53
C SER A 93 31.60 0.16 -1.45
N ASP A 94 31.08 -1.03 -1.15
CA ASP A 94 29.65 -1.25 -0.90
C ASP A 94 29.19 -0.63 0.43
N LEU A 95 30.09 -0.38 1.39
CA LEU A 95 29.74 0.28 2.65
C LEU A 95 29.69 1.80 2.46
N PRO A 96 28.58 2.50 2.81
CA PRO A 96 28.47 3.95 2.61
C PRO A 96 29.48 4.74 3.44
N PHE A 97 29.92 4.20 4.58
CA PHE A 97 30.98 4.79 5.41
C PHE A 97 32.34 4.81 4.70
N VAL A 98 32.64 3.78 3.90
CA VAL A 98 33.88 3.70 3.12
C VAL A 98 33.81 4.66 1.93
N ARG A 99 32.66 4.76 1.26
CA ARG A 99 32.44 5.76 0.20
C ARG A 99 32.59 7.19 0.72
N ALA A 100 31.91 7.53 1.82
CA ALA A 100 32.01 8.86 2.44
C ALA A 100 33.39 9.17 3.03
N TRP A 101 34.25 8.16 3.26
CA TRP A 101 35.66 8.35 3.63
C TRP A 101 36.56 8.58 2.41
N GLN A 102 36.31 7.89 1.29
CA GLN A 102 37.09 8.01 0.05
C GLN A 102 36.74 9.26 -0.75
N ASP A 103 35.45 9.58 -0.86
CA ASP A 103 34.90 10.72 -1.57
C ASP A 103 33.83 11.40 -0.69
N PRO A 104 34.23 12.33 0.19
CA PRO A 104 33.36 12.95 1.20
C PRO A 104 32.39 14.00 0.61
N THR A 105 31.73 13.66 -0.51
CA THR A 105 30.62 14.47 -1.04
C THR A 105 29.48 14.54 -0.03
N LEU A 106 28.74 15.65 -0.03
CA LEU A 106 27.53 15.81 0.80
C LEU A 106 26.54 14.65 0.59
N SER A 107 26.48 14.08 -0.61
CA SER A 107 25.57 12.99 -0.94
C SER A 107 25.96 11.66 -0.30
N GLU A 108 27.24 11.26 -0.33
CA GLU A 108 27.70 10.04 0.37
C GLU A 108 27.74 10.26 1.88
N VAL A 109 28.05 11.46 2.38
CA VAL A 109 27.96 11.81 3.81
C VAL A 109 26.53 11.69 4.33
N ILE A 110 25.51 12.13 3.57
CA ILE A 110 24.09 11.90 3.91
C ILE A 110 23.76 10.40 3.94
N GLY A 111 24.26 9.62 2.96
CA GLY A 111 24.06 8.17 2.91
C GLY A 111 24.69 7.44 4.09
N ALA A 112 25.93 7.77 4.44
CA ALA A 112 26.63 7.26 5.61
C ALA A 112 25.94 7.66 6.92
N GLY A 113 25.42 8.89 7.03
CA GLY A 113 24.63 9.33 8.17
C GLY A 113 23.34 8.52 8.35
N ALA A 114 22.63 8.22 7.26
CA ALA A 114 21.44 7.37 7.28
C ALA A 114 21.77 5.91 7.65
N GLY A 115 22.82 5.34 7.08
CA GLY A 115 23.31 3.99 7.43
C GLY A 115 23.73 3.90 8.91
N LEU A 116 24.42 4.91 9.43
CA LEU A 116 24.84 4.97 10.83
C LEU A 116 23.63 5.03 11.77
N LEU A 117 22.60 5.81 11.43
CA LEU A 117 21.36 5.89 12.21
C LEU A 117 20.67 4.53 12.34
N VAL A 118 20.65 3.73 11.28
CA VAL A 118 20.10 2.36 11.31
C VAL A 118 20.92 1.45 12.23
N ILE A 119 22.26 1.47 12.12
CA ILE A 119 23.15 0.66 12.98
C ILE A 119 23.01 1.07 14.45
N VAL A 120 23.09 2.36 14.76
CA VAL A 120 22.97 2.89 16.12
C VAL A 120 21.58 2.60 16.70
N GLY A 121 20.52 2.70 15.90
CA GLY A 121 19.16 2.30 16.30
C GLY A 121 19.06 0.82 16.65
N ALA A 122 19.60 -0.07 15.82
CA ALA A 122 19.61 -1.51 16.08
C ALA A 122 20.41 -1.88 17.33
N VAL A 123 21.60 -1.29 17.50
CA VAL A 123 22.45 -1.48 18.70
C VAL A 123 21.76 -0.94 19.96
N ALA A 124 21.10 0.22 19.89
CA ALA A 124 20.35 0.79 21.02
C ALA A 124 19.17 -0.12 21.43
N VAL A 125 18.41 -0.67 20.46
CA VAL A 125 17.33 -1.63 20.74
C VAL A 125 17.88 -2.91 21.38
N ALA A 126 18.96 -3.48 20.85
CA ALA A 126 19.60 -4.67 21.42
C ALA A 126 20.14 -4.42 22.84
N ALA A 127 20.73 -3.24 23.09
CA ALA A 127 21.19 -2.82 24.41
C ALA A 127 20.03 -2.67 25.40
N LEU A 128 18.91 -2.05 24.99
CA LEU A 128 17.70 -1.92 25.81
C LEU A 128 17.06 -3.28 26.14
N LEU A 129 16.90 -4.15 25.14
CA LEU A 129 16.39 -5.52 25.34
C LEU A 129 17.25 -6.32 26.33
N THR A 130 18.57 -6.14 26.27
CA THR A 130 19.52 -6.76 27.22
C THR A 130 19.42 -6.13 28.61
N ARG A 131 19.43 -4.80 28.70
CA ARG A 131 19.39 -4.01 29.94
C ARG A 131 18.14 -4.25 30.78
N TYR A 132 17.02 -4.54 30.13
CA TYR A 132 15.73 -4.88 30.75
C TYR A 132 15.41 -6.39 30.72
N ARG A 133 16.33 -7.24 30.27
CA ARG A 133 16.19 -8.72 30.17
C ARG A 133 14.95 -9.19 29.38
N LEU A 134 14.54 -8.44 28.35
CA LEU A 134 13.31 -8.65 27.60
C LEU A 134 13.42 -9.72 26.49
N TRP A 135 14.62 -10.19 26.15
CA TRP A 135 14.85 -11.20 25.10
C TRP A 135 13.97 -12.45 25.23
N GLY A 136 13.85 -13.01 26.44
CA GLY A 136 13.01 -14.19 26.70
C GLY A 136 11.54 -13.95 26.37
N ARG A 137 10.99 -12.82 26.86
CA ARG A 137 9.61 -12.37 26.57
C ARG A 137 9.39 -12.10 25.08
N LEU A 138 10.33 -11.41 24.44
CA LEU A 138 10.26 -11.11 23.01
C LEU A 138 10.13 -12.41 22.21
N TRP A 139 10.97 -13.40 22.48
CA TRP A 139 10.91 -14.71 21.81
C TRP A 139 9.62 -15.48 22.12
N SER A 140 9.30 -15.68 23.41
CA SER A 140 8.22 -16.60 23.83
C SER A 140 6.80 -16.01 23.76
N GLU A 141 6.63 -14.71 23.98
CA GLU A 141 5.30 -14.07 24.00
C GLU A 141 4.95 -13.40 22.67
N TRP A 142 5.92 -13.04 21.83
CA TRP A 142 5.73 -12.26 20.59
C TRP A 142 6.21 -12.97 19.33
N LEU A 143 7.53 -13.15 19.14
CA LEU A 143 8.06 -13.58 17.83
C LEU A 143 7.58 -14.99 17.43
N THR A 144 7.45 -15.89 18.41
CA THR A 144 6.90 -17.25 18.20
C THR A 144 5.39 -17.34 18.41
N SER A 145 4.68 -16.22 18.60
CA SER A 145 3.23 -16.22 18.76
C SER A 145 2.52 -16.52 17.44
N LEU A 146 1.41 -17.26 17.52
CA LEU A 146 0.48 -17.47 16.40
C LEU A 146 -0.81 -16.62 16.54
N ASP A 147 -1.03 -15.98 17.68
CA ASP A 147 -2.19 -15.13 17.95
C ASP A 147 -2.27 -13.94 16.99
N HIS A 148 -3.36 -13.88 16.21
CA HIS A 148 -3.69 -12.80 15.28
C HIS A 148 -3.57 -11.39 15.87
N LYS A 149 -3.86 -11.21 17.17
CA LYS A 149 -3.73 -9.91 17.86
C LYS A 149 -2.28 -9.44 17.88
N LYS A 150 -1.35 -10.33 18.24
CA LYS A 150 0.09 -10.01 18.31
C LYS A 150 0.73 -9.93 16.94
N ILE A 151 0.32 -10.79 15.99
CA ILE A 151 0.72 -10.68 14.58
C ILE A 151 0.28 -9.34 13.99
N GLY A 152 -0.97 -8.91 14.27
CA GLY A 152 -1.50 -7.62 13.84
C GLY A 152 -0.70 -6.42 14.38
N ILE A 153 -0.34 -6.45 15.67
CA ILE A 153 0.53 -5.42 16.28
C ILE A 153 1.92 -5.42 15.64
N MET A 154 2.55 -6.59 15.41
CA MET A 154 3.88 -6.66 14.79
C MET A 154 3.89 -6.11 13.35
N TYR A 155 2.84 -6.38 12.56
CA TYR A 155 2.63 -5.78 11.24
C TYR A 155 2.53 -4.24 11.30
N ILE A 156 1.78 -3.69 12.26
CA ILE A 156 1.63 -2.22 12.42
C ILE A 156 2.94 -1.58 12.91
N VAL A 157 3.69 -2.23 13.81
CA VAL A 157 5.01 -1.74 14.25
C VAL A 157 6.01 -1.69 13.09
N LEU A 158 6.04 -2.73 12.24
CA LEU A 158 6.85 -2.75 11.01
C LEU A 158 6.44 -1.58 10.10
N ALA A 159 5.14 -1.39 9.88
CA ALA A 159 4.61 -0.31 9.06
C ALA A 159 5.00 1.08 9.57
N LEU A 160 4.94 1.33 10.88
CA LEU A 160 5.29 2.62 11.48
C LEU A 160 6.79 2.94 11.39
N VAL A 161 7.67 1.94 11.53
CA VAL A 161 9.11 2.10 11.31
C VAL A 161 9.39 2.43 9.84
N MET A 162 8.72 1.75 8.92
CA MET A 162 8.84 1.99 7.48
C MET A 162 8.26 3.33 7.03
N LEU A 163 7.16 3.79 7.63
CA LEU A 163 6.60 5.14 7.44
C LEU A 163 7.62 6.21 7.85
N ALA A 164 8.29 6.05 9.00
CA ALA A 164 9.28 7.01 9.48
C ALA A 164 10.49 7.13 8.53
N ARG A 165 10.99 6.00 8.02
CA ARG A 165 12.02 5.99 6.98
C ARG A 165 11.54 6.66 5.69
N ALA A 166 10.44 6.19 5.10
CA ALA A 166 9.97 6.68 3.82
C ALA A 166 9.58 8.16 3.85
N LEU A 167 9.08 8.68 4.98
CA LEU A 167 8.83 10.11 5.13
C LEU A 167 10.12 10.93 5.21
N THR A 168 11.17 10.41 5.86
CA THR A 168 12.50 11.05 5.87
C THR A 168 13.09 11.12 4.46
N GLU A 169 12.99 10.03 3.69
CA GLU A 169 13.37 10.00 2.27
C GLU A 169 12.53 10.99 1.43
N ALA A 170 11.22 11.13 1.72
CA ALA A 170 10.36 12.11 1.06
C ALA A 170 10.77 13.56 1.34
N VAL A 171 11.09 13.90 2.60
CA VAL A 171 11.62 15.22 2.96
C VAL A 171 12.92 15.49 2.21
N LEU A 172 13.87 14.56 2.22
CA LEU A 172 15.15 14.72 1.53
C LEU A 172 14.96 14.95 0.02
N MET A 173 14.07 14.21 -0.64
CA MET A 173 13.73 14.45 -2.05
C MET A 173 13.10 15.83 -2.31
N ARG A 174 12.26 16.32 -1.39
CA ARG A 174 11.63 17.66 -1.51
C ARG A 174 12.65 18.77 -1.27
N MET A 175 13.59 18.58 -0.33
CA MET A 175 14.71 19.51 -0.10
C MET A 175 15.71 19.51 -1.27
N GLN A 176 15.98 18.37 -1.91
CA GLN A 176 16.72 18.32 -3.17
C GLN A 176 16.03 19.17 -4.24
N GLN A 177 14.77 18.91 -4.57
CA GLN A 177 14.09 19.66 -5.63
C GLN A 177 13.92 21.16 -5.33
N ALA A 178 13.90 21.58 -4.07
CA ALA A 178 13.91 22.99 -3.69
C ALA A 178 15.31 23.63 -3.82
N SER A 179 16.39 22.91 -3.46
CA SER A 179 17.77 23.43 -3.53
C SER A 179 18.40 23.33 -4.93
N ALA A 180 17.92 22.40 -5.77
CA ALA A 180 18.51 22.09 -7.08
C ALA A 180 17.97 22.94 -8.25
N ILE A 181 17.58 24.19 -8.00
CA ILE A 181 16.99 25.09 -9.01
C ILE A 181 18.12 25.92 -9.64
N GLY A 182 18.67 25.43 -10.75
CA GLY A 182 19.88 25.97 -11.38
C GLY A 182 21.18 25.59 -10.63
N HIS A 183 21.16 24.52 -9.84
CA HIS A 183 22.28 24.01 -9.05
C HIS A 183 22.14 22.47 -8.90
N PRO A 184 23.21 21.69 -8.71
CA PRO A 184 23.11 20.23 -8.45
C PRO A 184 22.40 19.84 -7.13
N GLY A 185 22.04 20.80 -6.28
CA GLY A 185 21.36 20.55 -5.00
C GLY A 185 22.28 19.99 -3.90
N ILE A 186 21.79 18.99 -3.17
CA ILE A 186 22.41 18.38 -1.97
C ILE A 186 22.68 16.87 -2.09
N VAL A 187 22.03 16.18 -3.02
CA VAL A 187 22.27 14.75 -3.33
C VAL A 187 22.50 14.54 -4.82
N SER A 188 23.33 13.55 -5.17
CA SER A 188 23.60 13.20 -6.57
C SER A 188 22.34 12.65 -7.26
N SER A 189 22.31 12.71 -8.60
CA SER A 189 21.20 12.12 -9.38
C SER A 189 21.04 10.61 -9.15
N ASP A 190 22.12 9.87 -8.87
CA ASP A 190 22.06 8.46 -8.47
C ASP A 190 21.38 8.28 -7.11
N HIS A 191 21.84 8.98 -6.07
CA HIS A 191 21.26 8.89 -4.74
C HIS A 191 19.79 9.36 -4.74
N PHE A 192 19.44 10.39 -5.52
CA PHE A 192 18.04 10.80 -5.73
C PHE A 192 17.20 9.70 -6.41
N ALA A 193 17.78 8.96 -7.35
CA ALA A 193 17.11 7.83 -8.00
C ALA A 193 16.93 6.63 -7.07
N GLN A 194 17.89 6.35 -6.19
CA GLN A 194 17.71 5.39 -5.11
C GLN A 194 16.58 5.83 -4.17
N LEU A 195 16.56 7.10 -3.73
CA LEU A 195 15.56 7.64 -2.80
C LEU A 195 14.12 7.56 -3.31
N PHE A 196 13.85 7.88 -4.59
CA PHE A 196 12.47 7.70 -5.11
C PHE A 196 12.07 6.24 -5.30
N SER A 197 13.06 5.34 -5.39
CA SER A 197 12.86 3.90 -5.58
C SER A 197 12.62 3.20 -4.25
N THR A 198 13.41 3.49 -3.22
CA THR A 198 13.17 3.05 -1.84
C THR A 198 11.85 3.60 -1.34
N HIS A 199 11.62 4.92 -1.42
CA HIS A 199 10.42 5.57 -0.90
C HIS A 199 9.14 4.94 -1.46
N GLY A 200 9.03 4.81 -2.78
CA GLY A 200 7.85 4.21 -3.41
C GLY A 200 7.66 2.73 -3.05
N SER A 201 8.75 1.96 -3.02
CA SER A 201 8.69 0.53 -2.66
C SER A 201 8.31 0.32 -1.20
N ILE A 202 8.84 1.16 -0.30
CA ILE A 202 8.53 1.12 1.13
C ILE A 202 7.08 1.53 1.36
N MET A 203 6.63 2.66 0.81
CA MET A 203 5.27 3.17 1.05
C MET A 203 4.19 2.18 0.64
N ILE A 204 4.36 1.44 -0.47
CA ILE A 204 3.41 0.42 -0.92
C ILE A 204 3.63 -0.91 -0.18
N PHE A 205 4.76 -1.57 -0.40
CA PHE A 205 4.96 -2.97 0.00
C PHE A 205 5.30 -3.17 1.48
N PHE A 206 5.89 -2.17 2.15
CA PHE A 206 6.44 -2.31 3.52
C PHE A 206 5.87 -1.33 4.55
N MET A 207 5.02 -0.38 4.14
CA MET A 207 4.23 0.48 5.01
C MET A 207 2.74 0.17 4.84
N ALA A 208 2.15 0.47 3.69
CA ALA A 208 0.71 0.37 3.49
C ALA A 208 0.19 -1.07 3.60
N MET A 209 0.76 -2.00 2.83
CA MET A 209 0.39 -3.42 2.87
C MET A 209 0.50 -4.03 4.28
N PRO A 210 1.62 -3.84 5.03
CA PRO A 210 1.71 -4.25 6.43
C PRO A 210 0.69 -3.59 7.36
N PHE A 211 0.47 -2.27 7.28
CA PHE A 211 -0.47 -1.58 8.18
C PHE A 211 -1.90 -2.11 8.00
N ILE A 212 -2.33 -2.25 6.74
CA ILE A 212 -3.61 -2.86 6.37
C ILE A 212 -3.70 -4.29 6.91
N THR A 213 -2.73 -5.12 6.57
CA THR A 213 -2.71 -6.55 6.95
C THR A 213 -2.71 -6.69 8.48
N GLY A 214 -2.07 -5.78 9.20
CA GLY A 214 -2.04 -5.73 10.66
C GLY A 214 -3.39 -5.33 11.28
N LEU A 215 -4.05 -4.30 10.75
CA LEU A 215 -5.39 -3.89 11.19
C LEU A 215 -6.44 -4.98 10.90
N ILE A 216 -6.41 -5.59 9.71
CA ILE A 216 -7.29 -6.71 9.37
C ILE A 216 -7.03 -7.89 10.33
N ASN A 217 -5.77 -8.27 10.54
CA ASN A 217 -5.42 -9.34 11.47
C ASN A 217 -5.92 -9.07 12.89
N TYR A 218 -5.79 -7.86 13.39
CA TYR A 218 -6.24 -7.54 14.74
C TYR A 218 -7.77 -7.54 14.85
N VAL A 219 -8.45 -6.81 13.96
CA VAL A 219 -9.86 -6.41 14.14
C VAL A 219 -10.84 -7.39 13.50
N MET A 220 -10.54 -7.96 12.33
CA MET A 220 -11.52 -8.77 11.58
C MET A 220 -11.98 -10.02 12.36
N PRO A 221 -11.09 -10.84 13.00
CA PRO A 221 -11.53 -11.99 13.76
C PRO A 221 -12.45 -11.62 14.94
N LEU A 222 -12.17 -10.48 15.60
CA LEU A 222 -13.03 -9.94 16.66
C LEU A 222 -14.39 -9.53 16.10
N GLN A 223 -14.42 -8.84 14.95
CA GLN A 223 -15.65 -8.37 14.30
C GLN A 223 -16.53 -9.50 13.74
N ILE A 224 -15.97 -10.64 13.33
CA ILE A 224 -16.75 -11.82 12.90
C ILE A 224 -17.11 -12.77 14.06
N GLY A 225 -16.65 -12.50 15.28
CA GLY A 225 -16.91 -13.35 16.47
C GLY A 225 -16.02 -14.60 16.59
N ALA A 226 -14.88 -14.65 15.88
CA ALA A 226 -13.95 -15.76 15.88
C ALA A 226 -12.91 -15.68 17.03
N ARG A 227 -12.31 -16.84 17.37
CA ARG A 227 -11.23 -16.92 18.38
C ARG A 227 -9.83 -16.69 17.82
N ASP A 228 -9.60 -17.00 16.54
CA ASP A 228 -8.35 -16.78 15.81
C ASP A 228 -8.61 -16.85 14.29
N MET A 229 -7.57 -16.69 13.48
CA MET A 229 -7.58 -16.91 12.02
C MET A 229 -7.68 -18.40 11.66
N ALA A 230 -8.07 -18.70 10.41
CA ALA A 230 -8.18 -20.07 9.88
C ALA A 230 -6.84 -20.82 9.84
N PHE A 231 -5.74 -20.13 9.55
CA PHE A 231 -4.39 -20.71 9.48
C PHE A 231 -3.38 -19.89 10.31
N PRO A 232 -3.42 -19.94 11.66
CA PRO A 232 -2.56 -19.12 12.52
C PRO A 232 -1.05 -19.33 12.28
N TRP A 233 -0.66 -20.54 11.87
CA TRP A 233 0.72 -20.85 11.47
C TRP A 233 1.12 -20.14 10.16
N ALA A 234 0.30 -20.21 9.11
CA ALA A 234 0.56 -19.53 7.84
C ALA A 234 0.54 -18.00 8.01
N ASN A 235 -0.27 -17.50 8.95
CA ASN A 235 -0.30 -16.09 9.35
C ASN A 235 1.07 -15.60 9.89
N SER A 236 1.72 -16.42 10.71
CA SER A 236 3.07 -16.15 11.21
C SER A 236 4.10 -16.19 10.07
N VAL A 237 4.04 -17.19 9.19
CA VAL A 237 4.90 -17.27 7.99
C VAL A 237 4.74 -16.03 7.10
N ALA A 238 3.51 -15.58 6.86
CA ALA A 238 3.22 -14.38 6.08
C ALA A 238 3.91 -13.13 6.67
N LEU A 239 3.75 -12.89 7.98
CA LEU A 239 4.44 -11.80 8.69
C LEU A 239 5.96 -11.89 8.53
N TRP A 240 6.53 -13.08 8.68
CA TRP A 240 7.98 -13.27 8.68
C TRP A 240 8.60 -13.21 7.28
N LEU A 241 7.86 -13.52 6.21
CA LEU A 241 8.26 -13.25 4.83
C LEU A 241 8.21 -11.74 4.50
N THR A 242 7.13 -11.05 4.89
CA THR A 242 7.05 -9.58 4.76
C THR A 242 8.15 -8.89 5.57
N GLY A 243 8.44 -9.38 6.77
CA GLY A 243 9.56 -8.95 7.61
C GLY A 243 10.91 -9.19 6.94
N GLY A 244 11.09 -10.30 6.22
CA GLY A 244 12.29 -10.57 5.45
C GLY A 244 12.53 -9.56 4.32
N GLY A 245 11.50 -9.28 3.51
CA GLY A 245 11.57 -8.23 2.49
C GLY A 245 11.87 -6.85 3.07
N ALA A 246 11.26 -6.53 4.23
CA ALA A 246 11.55 -5.31 4.98
C ALA A 246 13.01 -5.25 5.49
N ILE A 247 13.58 -6.38 5.93
CA ILE A 247 14.99 -6.47 6.36
C ILE A 247 15.93 -6.26 5.17
N LEU A 248 15.67 -6.86 4.00
CA LEU A 248 16.47 -6.63 2.78
C LEU A 248 16.46 -5.14 2.37
N MET A 249 15.28 -4.52 2.39
CA MET A 249 15.11 -3.10 2.14
C MET A 249 15.90 -2.23 3.13
N MET A 250 15.97 -2.62 4.41
CA MET A 250 16.80 -1.93 5.43
C MET A 250 18.30 -2.21 5.29
N ALA A 251 18.69 -3.39 4.81
CA ALA A 251 20.09 -3.76 4.61
C ALA A 251 20.75 -2.94 3.47
N SER A 252 20.00 -2.60 2.42
CA SER A 252 20.52 -1.80 1.30
C SER A 252 20.87 -0.34 1.65
N LEU A 253 20.56 0.13 2.87
CA LEU A 253 21.04 1.41 3.41
C LEU A 253 22.45 1.33 4.03
N VAL A 254 22.96 0.11 4.23
CA VAL A 254 24.20 -0.17 4.97
C VAL A 254 25.18 -0.99 4.12
N ILE A 255 24.67 -1.80 3.18
CA ILE A 255 25.46 -2.69 2.32
C ILE A 255 24.97 -2.49 0.88
N GLY A 256 25.85 -1.99 0.01
CA GLY A 256 25.62 -1.76 -1.42
C GLY A 256 24.97 -0.41 -1.74
N ARG A 257 24.13 -0.45 -2.80
CA ARG A 257 23.19 0.59 -3.26
C ARG A 257 21.83 -0.07 -3.51
N PHE A 258 20.75 0.70 -3.50
CA PHE A 258 19.42 0.22 -3.89
C PHE A 258 19.15 0.46 -5.39
N SER A 259 18.12 -0.18 -5.94
CA SER A 259 17.66 0.04 -7.33
C SER A 259 17.38 1.53 -7.60
N THR A 260 17.79 2.00 -8.77
CA THR A 260 17.45 3.33 -9.32
C THR A 260 16.24 3.30 -10.26
N GLY A 261 15.71 2.12 -10.60
CA GLY A 261 14.64 1.92 -11.60
C GLY A 261 13.26 2.45 -11.23
N GLY A 262 13.10 2.97 -10.02
CA GLY A 262 11.81 3.30 -9.40
C GLY A 262 11.12 2.07 -8.83
N TRP A 263 10.08 2.31 -8.02
CA TRP A 263 9.31 1.25 -7.33
C TRP A 263 8.67 0.18 -8.24
N SER A 264 8.63 0.43 -9.56
CA SER A 264 8.07 -0.48 -10.56
C SER A 264 9.11 -1.35 -11.29
N GLY A 265 10.42 -1.15 -11.06
CA GLY A 265 11.47 -2.08 -11.51
C GLY A 265 11.59 -2.29 -13.04
N TYR A 266 11.21 -1.31 -13.86
CA TYR A 266 11.04 -1.49 -15.31
C TYR A 266 12.31 -1.94 -16.08
N PRO A 267 12.27 -3.08 -16.81
CA PRO A 267 13.23 -3.38 -17.86
C PRO A 267 12.99 -2.49 -19.09
N PRO A 268 13.97 -2.35 -20.01
CA PRO A 268 15.29 -2.97 -19.98
C PRO A 268 16.24 -2.34 -18.96
N TYR A 269 15.90 -1.20 -18.37
CA TYR A 269 16.79 -0.44 -17.48
C TYR A 269 17.24 -1.23 -16.23
N THR A 270 16.37 -2.06 -15.65
CA THR A 270 16.74 -2.96 -14.54
C THR A 270 17.47 -4.25 -14.96
N GLY A 271 17.72 -4.46 -16.26
CA GLY A 271 18.55 -5.57 -16.76
C GLY A 271 20.04 -5.28 -16.62
N LEU A 272 20.87 -6.33 -16.64
CA LEU A 272 22.33 -6.22 -16.46
C LEU A 272 23.03 -5.26 -17.42
N ALA A 273 22.48 -5.05 -18.62
CA ALA A 273 23.04 -4.15 -19.64
C ALA A 273 22.96 -2.66 -19.26
N PHE A 274 22.16 -2.28 -18.25
CA PHE A 274 21.95 -0.90 -17.83
C PHE A 274 22.13 -0.69 -16.32
N SER A 275 21.77 -1.68 -15.50
CA SER A 275 22.02 -1.73 -14.05
C SER A 275 22.68 -3.07 -13.67
N PRO A 276 24.00 -3.22 -13.86
CA PRO A 276 24.73 -4.45 -13.52
C PRO A 276 24.96 -4.65 -12.01
N ASP A 277 24.65 -3.62 -11.21
CA ASP A 277 24.78 -3.60 -9.75
C ASP A 277 23.71 -4.44 -9.03
N VAL A 278 23.87 -4.58 -7.71
CA VAL A 278 22.97 -5.35 -6.81
C VAL A 278 21.63 -4.65 -6.51
N GLY A 279 21.46 -3.39 -6.89
CA GLY A 279 20.29 -2.58 -6.53
C GLY A 279 18.96 -3.16 -7.05
N PRO A 280 18.84 -3.52 -8.34
CA PRO A 280 17.67 -4.21 -8.87
C PRO A 280 17.40 -5.55 -8.18
N ASP A 281 18.43 -6.30 -7.77
CA ASP A 281 18.27 -7.58 -7.08
C ASP A 281 17.71 -7.40 -5.66
N TYR A 282 18.17 -6.38 -4.94
CA TYR A 282 17.55 -5.94 -3.67
C TYR A 282 16.05 -5.66 -3.83
N TRP A 283 15.65 -5.00 -4.91
CA TRP A 283 14.23 -4.74 -5.20
C TRP A 283 13.46 -6.03 -5.54
N ILE A 284 13.98 -6.84 -6.47
CA ILE A 284 13.40 -8.11 -6.92
C ILE A 284 13.10 -9.03 -5.73
N TRP A 285 14.10 -9.31 -4.89
CA TRP A 285 13.94 -10.31 -3.83
C TRP A 285 13.14 -9.78 -2.65
N ALA A 286 13.29 -8.49 -2.28
CA ALA A 286 12.45 -7.88 -1.24
C ALA A 286 10.96 -7.92 -1.63
N VAL A 287 10.63 -7.49 -2.84
CA VAL A 287 9.25 -7.47 -3.35
C VAL A 287 8.71 -8.89 -3.52
N THR A 288 9.52 -9.86 -3.94
CA THR A 288 9.12 -11.27 -4.06
C THR A 288 8.75 -11.88 -2.70
N LEU A 289 9.55 -11.67 -1.65
CA LEU A 289 9.22 -12.13 -0.29
C LEU A 289 7.92 -11.47 0.24
N GLY A 290 7.78 -10.16 0.02
CA GLY A 290 6.54 -9.43 0.36
C GLY A 290 5.31 -9.97 -0.37
N SER A 291 5.44 -10.28 -1.67
CA SER A 291 4.36 -10.78 -2.52
C SER A 291 3.87 -12.16 -2.09
N ILE A 292 4.79 -13.10 -1.79
CA ILE A 292 4.45 -14.42 -1.26
C ILE A 292 3.78 -14.29 0.12
N GLY A 293 4.31 -13.44 1.00
CA GLY A 293 3.71 -13.16 2.31
C GLY A 293 2.26 -12.64 2.21
N SER A 294 2.02 -11.63 1.36
CA SER A 294 0.68 -11.07 1.14
C SER A 294 -0.27 -12.06 0.47
N THR A 295 0.21 -12.93 -0.42
CA THR A 295 -0.61 -14.02 -1.01
C THR A 295 -1.12 -14.97 0.09
N LEU A 296 -0.23 -15.41 1.00
CA LEU A 296 -0.59 -16.26 2.13
C LEU A 296 -1.55 -15.56 3.11
N ALA A 297 -1.35 -14.26 3.36
CA ALA A 297 -2.25 -13.45 4.17
C ALA A 297 -3.65 -13.37 3.53
N GLY A 298 -3.74 -13.13 2.21
CA GLY A 298 -5.00 -13.11 1.46
C GLY A 298 -5.78 -14.42 1.58
N ILE A 299 -5.13 -15.57 1.34
CA ILE A 299 -5.74 -16.89 1.52
C ILE A 299 -6.28 -17.05 2.95
N ASN A 300 -5.48 -16.70 3.96
CA ASN A 300 -5.85 -16.84 5.36
C ASN A 300 -7.05 -15.93 5.75
N ILE A 301 -7.05 -14.67 5.33
CA ILE A 301 -8.16 -13.72 5.59
C ILE A 301 -9.44 -14.21 4.91
N ALA A 302 -9.38 -14.63 3.64
CA ALA A 302 -10.54 -15.14 2.91
C ALA A 302 -11.13 -16.39 3.58
N CYS A 303 -10.30 -17.40 3.90
CA CYS A 303 -10.76 -18.61 4.59
C CYS A 303 -11.33 -18.31 5.99
N THR A 304 -10.74 -17.38 6.73
CA THR A 304 -11.24 -16.95 8.05
C THR A 304 -12.65 -16.36 7.94
N ILE A 305 -12.86 -15.40 7.04
CA ILE A 305 -14.17 -14.76 6.87
C ILE A 305 -15.21 -15.76 6.34
N VAL A 306 -14.85 -16.61 5.39
CA VAL A 306 -15.79 -17.60 4.83
C VAL A 306 -16.20 -18.64 5.87
N MET A 307 -15.25 -19.21 6.63
CA MET A 307 -15.49 -20.40 7.47
C MET A 307 -15.71 -20.14 8.96
N LEU A 308 -15.17 -19.07 9.55
CA LEU A 308 -15.09 -18.90 11.02
C LEU A 308 -16.02 -17.82 11.59
N ARG A 309 -17.02 -17.37 10.83
CA ARG A 309 -18.05 -16.43 11.33
C ARG A 309 -18.90 -17.03 12.45
N ALA A 310 -19.27 -16.18 13.39
CA ALA A 310 -20.25 -16.47 14.42
C ALA A 310 -21.59 -17.00 13.84
N PRO A 311 -22.26 -17.96 14.52
CA PRO A 311 -23.57 -18.46 14.13
C PRO A 311 -24.58 -17.33 13.90
N GLY A 312 -25.34 -17.42 12.81
CA GLY A 312 -26.31 -16.39 12.40
C GLY A 312 -25.72 -15.21 11.61
N MET A 313 -24.40 -15.02 11.57
CA MET A 313 -23.76 -13.95 10.77
C MET A 313 -23.73 -14.29 9.28
N ALA A 314 -24.90 -14.18 8.62
CA ALA A 314 -25.00 -14.17 7.16
C ALA A 314 -24.13 -13.06 6.56
N TYR A 315 -23.72 -13.21 5.29
CA TYR A 315 -22.85 -12.24 4.61
C TYR A 315 -23.37 -10.79 4.71
N MET A 316 -24.67 -10.55 4.47
CA MET A 316 -25.30 -9.22 4.60
C MET A 316 -25.56 -8.76 6.06
N ARG A 317 -24.92 -9.40 7.05
CA ARG A 317 -24.86 -8.96 8.46
C ARG A 317 -23.44 -8.61 8.93
N MET A 318 -22.40 -8.88 8.13
CA MET A 318 -21.01 -8.56 8.51
C MET A 318 -20.78 -7.04 8.56
N PRO A 319 -19.93 -6.52 9.47
CA PRO A 319 -19.43 -5.14 9.42
C PRO A 319 -18.81 -4.80 8.06
N LEU A 320 -18.80 -3.52 7.66
CA LEU A 320 -18.30 -3.19 6.32
C LEU A 320 -16.78 -3.36 6.24
N PHE A 321 -16.04 -3.15 7.33
CA PHE A 321 -14.62 -3.47 7.38
C PHE A 321 -14.33 -4.96 7.10
N CYS A 322 -15.20 -5.87 7.53
CA CYS A 322 -15.10 -7.29 7.19
C CYS A 322 -15.39 -7.56 5.70
N TRP A 323 -16.39 -6.89 5.11
CA TRP A 323 -16.64 -6.97 3.67
C TRP A 323 -15.47 -6.46 2.82
N THR A 324 -14.90 -5.30 3.18
CA THR A 324 -13.73 -4.76 2.46
C THR A 324 -12.50 -5.63 2.66
N SER A 325 -12.34 -6.23 3.85
CA SER A 325 -11.28 -7.23 4.10
C SER A 325 -11.43 -8.48 3.23
N LEU A 326 -12.65 -8.98 3.04
CA LEU A 326 -12.92 -10.12 2.15
C LEU A 326 -12.59 -9.80 0.69
N CYS A 327 -13.00 -8.62 0.21
CA CYS A 327 -12.69 -8.20 -1.17
C CYS A 327 -11.17 -8.01 -1.35
N THR A 328 -10.50 -7.40 -0.38
CA THR A 328 -9.04 -7.23 -0.35
C THR A 328 -8.31 -8.57 -0.37
N ALA A 329 -8.79 -9.54 0.41
CA ALA A 329 -8.24 -10.89 0.45
C ALA A 329 -8.40 -11.62 -0.90
N ILE A 330 -9.55 -11.48 -1.56
CA ILE A 330 -9.77 -12.00 -2.92
C ILE A 330 -8.82 -11.34 -3.92
N LEU A 331 -8.65 -10.01 -3.87
CA LEU A 331 -7.69 -9.31 -4.71
C LEU A 331 -6.25 -9.79 -4.44
N MET A 332 -5.82 -9.94 -3.18
CA MET A 332 -4.50 -10.48 -2.82
C MET A 332 -4.25 -11.89 -3.39
N VAL A 333 -5.28 -12.75 -3.44
CA VAL A 333 -5.14 -14.11 -4.02
C VAL A 333 -4.89 -14.08 -5.53
N PHE A 334 -5.49 -13.13 -6.27
CA PHE A 334 -5.43 -13.11 -7.73
C PHE A 334 -4.45 -12.08 -8.34
N ALA A 335 -4.14 -10.99 -7.63
CA ALA A 335 -3.28 -9.91 -8.12
C ALA A 335 -1.79 -10.07 -7.75
N MET A 336 -1.47 -10.69 -6.61
CA MET A 336 -0.07 -10.89 -6.19
C MET A 336 0.71 -11.88 -7.08
N PRO A 337 0.12 -12.98 -7.63
CA PRO A 337 0.86 -13.90 -8.49
C PRO A 337 1.46 -13.26 -9.77
N PRO A 338 0.77 -12.38 -10.52
CA PRO A 338 1.39 -11.57 -11.58
C PRO A 338 2.67 -10.83 -11.18
N LEU A 339 2.73 -10.25 -9.97
CA LEU A 339 3.93 -9.59 -9.47
C LEU A 339 5.06 -10.59 -9.20
N THR A 340 4.76 -11.67 -8.49
CA THR A 340 5.72 -12.75 -8.19
C THR A 340 6.30 -13.36 -9.48
N VAL A 341 5.49 -13.48 -10.53
CA VAL A 341 5.94 -13.92 -11.85
C VAL A 341 6.79 -12.84 -12.53
N ALA A 342 6.40 -11.57 -12.51
CA ALA A 342 7.18 -10.48 -13.11
C ALA A 342 8.57 -10.33 -12.46
N THR A 343 8.68 -10.42 -11.13
CA THR A 343 9.98 -10.37 -10.42
C THR A 343 10.80 -11.63 -10.68
N ALA A 344 10.19 -12.82 -10.71
CA ALA A 344 10.89 -14.07 -11.01
C ALA A 344 11.42 -14.12 -12.45
N LEU A 345 10.64 -13.69 -13.44
CA LEU A 345 11.09 -13.61 -14.84
C LEU A 345 12.23 -12.60 -15.01
N LEU A 346 12.16 -11.44 -14.33
CA LEU A 346 13.26 -10.46 -14.33
C LEU A 346 14.52 -11.00 -13.61
N ALA A 347 14.35 -11.85 -12.59
CA ALA A 347 15.46 -12.58 -11.99
C ALA A 347 16.08 -13.60 -12.98
N LEU A 348 15.28 -14.34 -13.75
CA LEU A 348 15.80 -15.28 -14.74
C LEU A 348 16.64 -14.57 -15.83
N ASP A 349 16.19 -13.40 -16.30
CA ASP A 349 16.96 -12.56 -17.24
C ASP A 349 18.30 -12.09 -16.61
N ARG A 350 18.30 -11.70 -15.33
CA ARG A 350 19.51 -11.20 -14.63
C ARG A 350 20.48 -12.28 -14.15
N TYR A 351 19.99 -13.46 -13.76
CA TYR A 351 20.81 -14.50 -13.12
C TYR A 351 21.18 -15.66 -14.04
N LEU A 352 20.29 -16.05 -14.96
CA LEU A 352 20.45 -17.25 -15.78
C LEU A 352 20.52 -16.97 -17.29
N GLY A 353 20.56 -15.69 -17.70
CA GLY A 353 20.68 -15.30 -19.11
C GLY A 353 19.44 -15.62 -19.94
N PHE A 354 18.25 -15.48 -19.36
CA PHE A 354 16.99 -15.54 -20.12
C PHE A 354 16.72 -14.21 -20.84
N HIS A 355 15.76 -14.24 -21.77
CA HIS A 355 15.40 -13.13 -22.64
C HIS A 355 13.88 -12.87 -22.62
N PHE A 356 13.28 -12.77 -21.44
CA PHE A 356 11.85 -12.43 -21.31
C PHE A 356 11.60 -10.94 -21.61
N PHE A 357 12.47 -10.05 -21.12
CA PHE A 357 12.28 -8.61 -21.15
C PHE A 357 13.50 -7.82 -21.68
N THR A 358 14.53 -8.52 -22.18
CA THR A 358 15.70 -7.89 -22.82
C THR A 358 15.34 -7.22 -24.15
N ASN A 359 16.24 -6.37 -24.66
CA ASN A 359 16.06 -5.67 -25.96
C ASN A 359 16.50 -6.52 -27.17
N ASP A 360 17.18 -7.63 -26.92
CA ASP A 360 17.76 -8.54 -27.89
C ASP A 360 17.05 -9.90 -27.88
N LEU A 361 17.44 -10.78 -28.82
CA LEU A 361 17.12 -12.22 -28.84
C LEU A 361 15.61 -12.60 -28.75
N GLY A 362 14.70 -11.63 -28.90
CA GLY A 362 13.25 -11.82 -28.90
C GLY A 362 12.52 -11.33 -27.63
N GLY A 363 13.23 -10.73 -26.68
CA GLY A 363 12.65 -10.20 -25.43
C GLY A 363 11.63 -9.07 -25.66
N ASN A 364 10.74 -8.88 -24.68
CA ASN A 364 9.64 -7.91 -24.76
C ASN A 364 9.41 -7.18 -23.42
N MET A 365 10.10 -6.05 -23.25
CA MET A 365 9.95 -5.17 -22.09
C MET A 365 8.51 -4.63 -21.86
N MET A 366 7.68 -4.54 -22.91
CA MET A 366 6.29 -4.11 -22.77
C MET A 366 5.43 -5.17 -22.07
N ASN A 367 5.79 -6.46 -22.18
CA ASN A 367 5.12 -7.53 -21.46
C ASN A 367 5.38 -7.44 -19.94
N TYR A 368 6.56 -6.99 -19.50
CA TYR A 368 6.80 -6.69 -18.08
C TYR A 368 5.84 -5.60 -17.59
N ALA A 369 5.69 -4.50 -18.33
CA ALA A 369 4.76 -3.42 -17.95
C ALA A 369 3.31 -3.94 -17.83
N ASN A 370 2.88 -4.80 -18.75
CA ASN A 370 1.57 -5.44 -18.69
C ASN A 370 1.40 -6.34 -17.44
N LEU A 371 2.36 -7.22 -17.15
CA LEU A 371 2.34 -8.09 -15.96
C LEU A 371 2.39 -7.29 -14.65
N PHE A 372 3.26 -6.27 -14.58
CA PHE A 372 3.41 -5.42 -13.41
C PHE A 372 2.12 -4.66 -13.09
N TRP A 373 1.40 -4.13 -14.09
CA TRP A 373 0.16 -3.40 -13.84
C TRP A 373 -1.08 -4.29 -13.69
N LEU A 374 -1.06 -5.51 -14.24
CA LEU A 374 -2.07 -6.54 -13.94
C LEU A 374 -2.08 -6.88 -12.43
N PHE A 375 -0.94 -6.76 -11.75
CA PHE A 375 -0.86 -6.64 -10.28
C PHE A 375 -1.22 -5.20 -9.82
N GLY A 376 -0.49 -4.21 -10.33
CA GLY A 376 -0.31 -2.91 -9.69
C GLY A 376 -1.53 -2.00 -9.68
N HIS A 377 -2.56 -2.26 -10.50
CA HIS A 377 -3.83 -1.54 -10.40
C HIS A 377 -4.85 -2.22 -9.48
N PRO A 378 -5.04 -3.55 -9.51
CA PRO A 378 -5.69 -4.24 -8.39
C PRO A 378 -5.07 -3.93 -7.02
N GLU A 379 -3.75 -3.75 -6.95
CA GLU A 379 -3.05 -3.33 -5.72
C GLU A 379 -3.58 -2.02 -5.14
N VAL A 380 -3.81 -0.98 -5.94
CA VAL A 380 -4.34 0.28 -5.37
C VAL A 380 -5.74 0.12 -4.79
N TYR A 381 -6.47 -0.94 -5.16
CA TYR A 381 -7.73 -1.32 -4.52
C TYR A 381 -7.55 -2.28 -3.32
N ILE A 382 -6.55 -3.17 -3.32
CA ILE A 382 -6.08 -3.86 -2.11
C ILE A 382 -5.76 -2.83 -1.01
N LEU A 383 -5.17 -1.71 -1.41
CA LEU A 383 -4.89 -0.60 -0.51
C LEU A 383 -6.15 0.19 -0.08
N ILE A 384 -6.98 0.66 -1.02
CA ILE A 384 -8.07 1.59 -0.68
C ILE A 384 -9.32 0.95 -0.07
N LEU A 385 -9.62 -0.33 -0.39
CA LEU A 385 -10.85 -0.96 0.09
C LEU A 385 -10.88 -1.10 1.62
N PRO A 386 -9.83 -1.60 2.32
CA PRO A 386 -9.81 -1.65 3.78
C PRO A 386 -9.96 -0.27 4.41
N ALA A 387 -9.34 0.76 3.83
CA ALA A 387 -9.47 2.14 4.29
C ALA A 387 -10.92 2.65 4.24
N PHE A 388 -11.66 2.36 3.15
CA PHE A 388 -13.11 2.62 3.08
C PHE A 388 -13.90 1.82 4.14
N GLY A 389 -13.44 0.62 4.49
CA GLY A 389 -13.95 -0.14 5.64
C GLY A 389 -13.77 0.61 6.96
N ILE A 390 -12.55 1.08 7.24
CA ILE A 390 -12.23 1.85 8.45
C ILE A 390 -13.09 3.10 8.55
N TYR A 391 -13.20 3.88 7.47
CA TYR A 391 -14.05 5.07 7.45
C TYR A 391 -15.53 4.75 7.70
N SER A 392 -16.01 3.58 7.28
CA SER A 392 -17.40 3.17 7.54
C SER A 392 -17.66 2.91 9.03
N GLU A 393 -16.76 2.18 9.71
CA GLU A 393 -16.88 1.93 11.16
C GLU A 393 -16.67 3.22 11.98
N VAL A 394 -15.71 4.08 11.58
CA VAL A 394 -15.44 5.39 12.20
C VAL A 394 -16.64 6.33 12.05
N VAL A 395 -17.16 6.52 10.83
CA VAL A 395 -18.28 7.44 10.57
C VAL A 395 -19.56 6.95 11.23
N ALA A 396 -19.88 5.64 11.19
CA ALA A 396 -21.06 5.10 11.88
C ALA A 396 -20.93 5.25 13.40
N THR A 397 -19.77 4.96 13.98
CA THR A 397 -19.53 5.10 15.42
C THR A 397 -19.59 6.57 15.83
N PHE A 398 -18.76 7.45 15.27
CA PHE A 398 -18.68 8.84 15.73
C PHE A 398 -19.84 9.74 15.24
N SER A 399 -20.69 9.31 14.29
CA SER A 399 -22.00 9.93 14.04
C SER A 399 -23.13 9.33 14.90
N SER A 400 -22.82 8.32 15.73
CA SER A 400 -23.74 7.57 16.58
C SER A 400 -24.87 6.83 15.86
N LYS A 401 -24.78 6.68 14.52
CA LYS A 401 -25.86 6.26 13.62
C LYS A 401 -25.53 4.93 12.94
N GLU A 402 -26.55 4.19 12.52
CA GLU A 402 -26.36 3.09 11.58
C GLU A 402 -25.81 3.58 10.24
N LEU A 403 -24.96 2.76 9.63
CA LEU A 403 -24.36 3.01 8.32
C LEU A 403 -25.45 3.03 7.24
N TYR A 404 -25.69 4.20 6.66
CA TYR A 404 -26.64 4.39 5.57
C TYR A 404 -26.17 3.63 4.32
N GLY A 405 -27.13 3.20 3.49
CA GLY A 405 -26.82 2.56 2.21
C GLY A 405 -26.05 1.24 2.30
N TYR A 406 -25.97 0.55 3.45
CA TYR A 406 -25.14 -0.67 3.64
C TYR A 406 -25.13 -1.67 2.46
N ALA A 407 -26.29 -2.00 1.87
CA ALA A 407 -26.34 -2.89 0.71
C ALA A 407 -25.69 -2.29 -0.56
N SER A 408 -25.90 -1.00 -0.79
CA SER A 408 -25.21 -0.20 -1.82
C SER A 408 -23.70 -0.19 -1.59
N LEU A 409 -23.26 0.07 -0.36
CA LEU A 409 -21.85 0.04 0.03
C LEU A 409 -21.19 -1.32 -0.24
N VAL A 410 -21.85 -2.43 0.09
CA VAL A 410 -21.37 -3.80 -0.17
C VAL A 410 -21.28 -4.07 -1.67
N MET A 411 -22.34 -3.79 -2.44
CA MET A 411 -22.35 -3.97 -3.89
C MET A 411 -21.27 -3.12 -4.57
N ALA A 412 -21.06 -1.88 -4.12
CA ALA A 412 -19.99 -1.02 -4.61
C ALA A 412 -18.59 -1.57 -4.30
N THR A 413 -18.36 -2.19 -3.13
CA THR A 413 -17.09 -2.86 -2.81
C THR A 413 -16.85 -4.03 -3.77
N MET A 414 -17.85 -4.89 -3.98
CA MET A 414 -17.75 -6.03 -4.89
C MET A 414 -17.53 -5.59 -6.35
N ALA A 415 -18.21 -4.52 -6.79
CA ALA A 415 -18.03 -3.96 -8.14
C ALA A 415 -16.59 -3.46 -8.36
N ILE A 416 -16.00 -2.75 -7.40
CA ILE A 416 -14.60 -2.31 -7.47
C ILE A 416 -13.66 -3.52 -7.56
N ALA A 417 -13.89 -4.57 -6.76
CA ALA A 417 -13.03 -5.76 -6.73
C ALA A 417 -13.10 -6.64 -7.99
N VAL A 418 -14.16 -6.50 -8.81
CA VAL A 418 -14.24 -7.13 -10.14
C VAL A 418 -13.65 -6.23 -11.22
N LEU A 419 -14.02 -4.94 -11.23
CA LEU A 419 -13.58 -3.97 -12.24
C LEU A 419 -12.08 -3.62 -12.14
N SER A 420 -11.44 -3.85 -10.99
CA SER A 420 -9.99 -3.68 -10.81
C SER A 420 -9.18 -4.47 -11.84
N PHE A 421 -9.65 -5.67 -12.20
CA PHE A 421 -9.03 -6.55 -13.20
C PHE A 421 -9.44 -6.23 -14.64
N THR A 422 -10.08 -5.08 -14.92
CA THR A 422 -10.52 -4.69 -16.28
C THR A 422 -10.06 -3.28 -16.70
N VAL A 423 -9.08 -2.70 -16.00
CA VAL A 423 -8.68 -1.28 -16.21
C VAL A 423 -7.17 -1.02 -16.29
N TRP A 424 -6.30 -1.98 -15.99
CA TRP A 424 -4.86 -1.77 -15.73
C TRP A 424 -4.05 -1.12 -16.87
N VAL A 425 -4.52 -1.18 -18.13
CA VAL A 425 -3.85 -0.56 -19.30
C VAL A 425 -3.73 0.96 -19.19
N HIS A 426 -4.52 1.64 -18.36
CA HIS A 426 -4.41 3.10 -18.22
C HIS A 426 -3.05 3.59 -17.69
N HIS A 427 -2.27 2.74 -17.02
CA HIS A 427 -0.90 3.08 -16.61
C HIS A 427 0.10 3.13 -17.77
N PHE A 428 -0.31 2.74 -18.98
CA PHE A 428 0.54 2.69 -20.16
C PHE A 428 -0.19 3.01 -21.49
N PHE A 429 -1.20 3.89 -21.45
CA PHE A 429 -1.84 4.41 -22.67
C PHE A 429 -0.82 4.98 -23.68
N THR A 430 0.27 5.58 -23.17
CA THR A 430 1.39 6.14 -23.93
C THR A 430 2.28 5.11 -24.64
N MET A 431 2.16 3.81 -24.36
CA MET A 431 3.00 2.76 -24.97
C MET A 431 2.56 2.32 -26.39
N GLY A 432 1.91 3.18 -27.17
CA GLY A 432 1.56 2.89 -28.57
C GLY A 432 0.47 1.84 -28.79
N GLN A 433 -0.34 1.57 -27.76
CA GLN A 433 -1.54 0.72 -27.83
C GLN A 433 -2.54 1.25 -28.86
N SER A 434 -3.45 0.38 -29.35
CA SER A 434 -4.46 0.82 -30.32
C SER A 434 -5.46 1.82 -29.70
N ALA A 435 -5.88 2.82 -30.47
CA ALA A 435 -6.80 3.86 -29.99
C ALA A 435 -8.14 3.28 -29.47
N ALA A 436 -8.61 2.18 -30.06
CA ALA A 436 -9.80 1.47 -29.59
C ALA A 436 -9.58 0.82 -28.21
N LEU A 437 -8.40 0.23 -27.96
CA LEU A 437 -8.07 -0.35 -26.66
C LEU A 437 -7.98 0.74 -25.59
N ASN A 438 -7.27 1.84 -25.88
CA ASN A 438 -7.16 2.98 -24.96
C ASN A 438 -8.53 3.59 -24.65
N ALA A 439 -9.43 3.71 -25.63
CA ALA A 439 -10.80 4.18 -25.40
C ALA A 439 -11.62 3.25 -24.49
N VAL A 440 -11.58 1.93 -24.72
CA VAL A 440 -12.29 0.94 -23.89
C VAL A 440 -11.79 0.98 -22.44
N PHE A 441 -10.47 0.96 -22.25
CA PHE A 441 -9.88 0.98 -20.91
C PHE A 441 -10.06 2.32 -20.19
N GLY A 442 -10.08 3.45 -20.91
CA GLY A 442 -10.44 4.76 -20.35
C GLY A 442 -11.89 4.81 -19.85
N ILE A 443 -12.85 4.31 -20.64
CA ILE A 443 -14.27 4.24 -20.26
C ILE A 443 -14.47 3.31 -19.05
N ALA A 444 -13.82 2.14 -19.05
CA ALA A 444 -13.85 1.21 -17.91
C ALA A 444 -13.27 1.86 -16.64
N THR A 445 -12.17 2.62 -16.77
CA THR A 445 -11.54 3.35 -15.65
C THR A 445 -12.45 4.43 -15.08
N MET A 446 -13.06 5.27 -15.93
CA MET A 446 -14.03 6.28 -15.49
C MET A 446 -15.25 5.65 -14.78
N THR A 447 -15.66 4.44 -15.18
CA THR A 447 -16.79 3.72 -14.58
C THR A 447 -16.56 3.36 -13.10
N ILE A 448 -15.31 3.13 -12.67
CA ILE A 448 -14.99 2.85 -11.25
C ILE A 448 -15.20 4.10 -10.36
N GLY A 449 -15.26 5.30 -10.95
CA GLY A 449 -15.68 6.51 -10.26
C GLY A 449 -17.09 6.42 -9.66
N VAL A 450 -18.01 5.66 -10.28
CA VAL A 450 -19.41 5.57 -9.85
C VAL A 450 -19.56 4.78 -8.53
N PRO A 451 -19.10 3.51 -8.40
CA PRO A 451 -19.08 2.82 -7.10
C PRO A 451 -18.35 3.59 -5.99
N THR A 452 -17.33 4.37 -6.35
CA THR A 452 -16.54 5.14 -5.38
C THR A 452 -17.30 6.38 -4.88
N GLY A 453 -17.96 7.12 -5.79
CA GLY A 453 -18.77 8.29 -5.44
C GLY A 453 -19.98 7.93 -4.56
N VAL A 454 -20.62 6.78 -4.82
CA VAL A 454 -21.72 6.24 -3.99
C VAL A 454 -21.31 6.13 -2.51
N LYS A 455 -20.09 5.65 -2.23
CA LYS A 455 -19.60 5.50 -0.84
C LYS A 455 -19.51 6.84 -0.10
N LEU A 456 -19.05 7.89 -0.77
CA LEU A 456 -18.99 9.24 -0.18
C LEU A 456 -20.39 9.76 0.19
N TYR A 457 -21.39 9.58 -0.69
CA TYR A 457 -22.77 9.95 -0.38
C TYR A 457 -23.34 9.14 0.78
N ASP A 458 -23.10 7.82 0.83
CA ASP A 458 -23.57 6.96 1.92
C ASP A 458 -22.94 7.34 3.28
N TRP A 459 -21.66 7.75 3.33
CA TRP A 459 -21.07 8.31 4.55
C TRP A 459 -21.64 9.68 4.93
N ILE A 460 -21.89 10.57 3.97
CA ILE A 460 -22.56 11.86 4.22
C ILE A 460 -23.97 11.66 4.78
N TRP A 461 -24.74 10.72 4.23
CA TRP A 461 -26.06 10.34 4.74
C TRP A 461 -26.00 9.57 6.07
N THR A 462 -24.85 8.98 6.43
CA THR A 462 -24.59 8.43 7.77
C THR A 462 -24.32 9.53 8.80
N MET A 463 -23.64 10.62 8.43
CA MET A 463 -23.50 11.80 9.28
C MET A 463 -24.82 12.61 9.42
N PHE A 464 -25.61 12.69 8.35
CA PHE A 464 -26.85 13.48 8.32
C PHE A 464 -27.87 13.00 9.36
N ARG A 465 -28.32 13.90 10.24
CA ARG A 465 -29.18 13.60 11.42
C ARG A 465 -28.55 12.59 12.40
N GLY A 466 -27.23 12.45 12.40
CA GLY A 466 -26.47 11.80 13.48
C GLY A 466 -25.94 12.82 14.49
N GLU A 467 -25.38 12.33 15.60
CA GLU A 467 -24.64 13.12 16.58
C GLU A 467 -23.15 13.04 16.25
N VAL A 468 -22.62 13.99 15.49
CA VAL A 468 -21.23 13.97 15.01
C VAL A 468 -20.25 14.41 16.11
N ARG A 469 -19.50 13.45 16.64
CA ARG A 469 -18.44 13.61 17.63
C ARG A 469 -17.11 13.89 16.93
N PHE A 470 -16.59 15.11 17.05
CA PHE A 470 -15.35 15.55 16.41
C PHE A 470 -14.08 15.05 17.13
N SER A 471 -13.91 13.73 17.24
CA SER A 471 -12.68 13.06 17.73
C SER A 471 -11.61 12.98 16.63
N VAL A 472 -10.35 12.68 16.99
CA VAL A 472 -9.25 12.53 16.01
C VAL A 472 -9.56 11.58 14.84
N PRO A 473 -10.13 10.36 15.03
CA PRO A 473 -10.56 9.51 13.93
C PRO A 473 -11.58 10.18 13.00
N MET A 474 -12.53 10.94 13.55
CA MET A 474 -13.56 11.62 12.77
C MET A 474 -13.01 12.82 11.99
N LEU A 475 -12.02 13.54 12.55
CA LEU A 475 -11.31 14.62 11.85
C LEU A 475 -10.57 14.12 10.61
N TYR A 476 -9.89 12.98 10.70
CA TYR A 476 -9.29 12.31 9.53
C TYR A 476 -10.35 11.93 8.49
N ALA A 477 -11.50 11.37 8.91
CA ALA A 477 -12.59 11.00 8.00
C ALA A 477 -13.22 12.20 7.27
N LEU A 478 -13.42 13.33 7.97
CA LEU A 478 -13.94 14.57 7.37
C LEU A 478 -12.95 15.18 6.37
N ALA A 479 -11.66 15.23 6.73
CA ALA A 479 -10.61 15.71 5.83
C ALA A 479 -10.45 14.82 4.59
N PHE A 480 -10.57 13.50 4.76
CA PHE A 480 -10.62 12.53 3.67
C PHE A 480 -11.74 12.85 2.67
N MET A 481 -12.99 13.00 3.11
CA MET A 481 -14.12 13.17 2.17
C MET A 481 -13.96 14.37 1.24
N VAL A 482 -13.46 15.50 1.74
CA VAL A 482 -13.20 16.69 0.92
C VAL A 482 -12.02 16.46 -0.02
N THR A 483 -10.90 16.00 0.53
CA THR A 483 -9.62 15.96 -0.18
C THR A 483 -9.58 14.85 -1.24
N PHE A 484 -10.21 13.70 -0.94
CA PHE A 484 -10.35 12.56 -1.85
C PHE A 484 -11.24 12.86 -3.06
N VAL A 485 -12.26 13.74 -2.94
CA VAL A 485 -13.05 14.20 -4.11
C VAL A 485 -12.16 14.97 -5.10
N ILE A 486 -11.28 15.85 -4.61
CA ILE A 486 -10.32 16.60 -5.45
C ILE A 486 -9.41 15.62 -6.20
N GLY A 487 -8.91 14.58 -5.53
CA GLY A 487 -8.06 13.56 -6.16
C GLY A 487 -8.82 12.63 -7.10
N GLY A 488 -10.06 12.29 -6.80
CA GLY A 488 -10.91 11.47 -7.66
C GLY A 488 -11.22 12.16 -8.99
N PHE A 489 -11.46 13.47 -8.94
CA PHE A 489 -11.62 14.30 -10.14
C PHE A 489 -10.35 14.32 -11.01
N THR A 490 -9.15 14.45 -10.42
CA THR A 490 -7.90 14.37 -11.19
C THR A 490 -7.58 12.96 -11.71
N GLY A 491 -8.14 11.92 -11.08
CA GLY A 491 -8.11 10.55 -11.61
C GLY A 491 -8.99 10.37 -12.85
N ILE A 492 -10.16 11.00 -12.89
CA ILE A 492 -11.04 11.02 -14.08
C ILE A 492 -10.34 11.75 -15.25
N ILE A 493 -9.56 12.81 -14.98
CA ILE A 493 -8.74 13.49 -15.98
C ILE A 493 -7.69 12.52 -16.58
N LEU A 494 -6.98 11.75 -15.75
CA LEU A 494 -5.98 10.77 -16.21
C LEU A 494 -6.60 9.53 -16.87
N ALA A 495 -7.87 9.21 -16.58
CA ALA A 495 -8.60 8.14 -17.26
C ALA A 495 -8.97 8.48 -18.72
N ILE A 496 -8.74 9.71 -19.18
CA ILE A 496 -9.00 10.17 -20.55
C ILE A 496 -7.68 10.12 -21.35
N PRO A 497 -7.46 9.17 -22.28
CA PRO A 497 -6.14 8.95 -22.87
C PRO A 497 -5.51 10.18 -23.56
N PRO A 498 -6.26 11.03 -24.31
CA PRO A 498 -5.70 12.26 -24.87
C PRO A 498 -5.19 13.29 -23.84
N LEU A 499 -5.66 13.22 -22.59
CA LEU A 499 -5.18 14.05 -21.49
C LEU A 499 -4.03 13.36 -20.75
N ASP A 500 -4.08 12.03 -20.57
CA ASP A 500 -2.92 11.29 -20.06
C ASP A 500 -1.69 11.54 -20.93
N TYR A 501 -1.79 11.52 -22.27
CA TYR A 501 -0.65 11.82 -23.16
C TYR A 501 0.10 13.14 -22.86
N VAL A 502 -0.53 14.10 -22.16
CA VAL A 502 0.09 15.37 -21.72
C VAL A 502 0.56 15.31 -20.26
N PHE A 503 -0.18 14.64 -19.37
CA PHE A 503 0.12 14.56 -17.93
C PHE A 503 0.95 13.32 -17.52
N HIS A 504 1.14 12.36 -18.44
CA HIS A 504 1.79 11.09 -18.19
C HIS A 504 3.24 11.32 -17.75
N ASN A 505 3.58 10.79 -16.58
CA ASN A 505 4.87 11.01 -15.93
C ASN A 505 5.26 12.48 -15.63
N THR A 506 4.35 13.45 -15.72
CA THR A 506 4.56 14.77 -15.07
C THR A 506 4.27 14.69 -13.58
N LEU A 507 4.53 15.77 -12.84
CA LEU A 507 4.14 15.87 -11.43
C LEU A 507 2.62 15.87 -11.20
N PHE A 508 1.79 15.97 -12.25
CA PHE A 508 0.32 15.89 -12.13
C PHE A 508 -0.11 14.47 -11.74
N LEU A 509 0.49 13.45 -12.37
CA LEU A 509 0.32 12.04 -12.00
C LEU A 509 0.79 11.78 -10.55
N VAL A 510 1.91 12.40 -10.15
CA VAL A 510 2.43 12.29 -8.77
C VAL A 510 1.47 12.93 -7.78
N ALA A 511 0.95 14.12 -8.08
CA ALA A 511 -0.02 14.83 -7.25
C ALA A 511 -1.33 14.05 -7.10
N HIS A 512 -1.87 13.50 -8.20
CA HIS A 512 -3.06 12.65 -8.20
C HIS A 512 -2.88 11.42 -7.29
N PHE A 513 -1.81 10.65 -7.49
CA PHE A 513 -1.59 9.41 -6.76
C PHE A 513 -1.45 9.64 -5.24
N HIS A 514 -0.73 10.69 -4.83
CA HIS A 514 -0.62 11.05 -3.41
C HIS A 514 -1.94 11.59 -2.84
N ASN A 515 -2.77 12.25 -3.65
CA ASN A 515 -4.11 12.70 -3.26
C ASN A 515 -5.12 11.53 -3.12
N MET A 516 -4.86 10.40 -3.78
CA MET A 516 -5.56 9.15 -3.51
C MET A 516 -5.04 8.46 -2.25
N LEU A 517 -3.73 8.26 -2.09
CA LEU A 517 -3.21 7.41 -1.01
C LEU A 517 -2.96 8.13 0.33
N ILE A 518 -2.62 9.42 0.39
CA ILE A 518 -2.43 10.08 1.70
C ILE A 518 -3.79 10.36 2.37
N PRO A 519 -4.73 11.10 1.75
CA PRO A 519 -6.08 11.27 2.31
C PRO A 519 -6.93 9.99 2.31
N GLY A 520 -6.84 9.18 1.25
CA GLY A 520 -7.70 8.01 1.10
C GLY A 520 -7.26 6.78 1.90
N LEU A 521 -5.96 6.62 2.16
CA LEU A 521 -5.40 5.46 2.85
C LEU A 521 -4.65 5.84 4.14
N LEU A 522 -3.63 6.70 4.10
CA LEU A 522 -2.83 6.97 5.30
C LEU A 522 -3.67 7.58 6.43
N TYR A 523 -4.57 8.51 6.12
CA TYR A 523 -5.51 9.07 7.11
C TYR A 523 -6.46 8.00 7.68
N ALA A 524 -6.88 7.00 6.89
CA ALA A 524 -7.68 5.88 7.37
C ALA A 524 -6.87 4.97 8.29
N LEU A 525 -5.61 4.68 7.96
CA LEU A 525 -4.71 3.90 8.80
C LEU A 525 -4.47 4.60 10.15
N LEU A 526 -4.28 5.92 10.15
CA LEU A 526 -4.13 6.73 11.37
C LEU A 526 -5.44 6.87 12.17
N ALA A 527 -6.59 6.97 11.50
CA ALA A 527 -7.90 6.94 12.14
C ALA A 527 -8.18 5.59 12.79
N GLY A 528 -7.95 4.48 12.07
CA GLY A 528 -8.11 3.11 12.56
C GLY A 528 -7.13 2.77 13.69
N TYR A 529 -5.86 3.15 13.55
CA TYR A 529 -4.87 3.11 14.62
C TYR A 529 -5.42 3.80 15.87
N THR A 530 -5.88 5.05 15.77
CA THR A 530 -6.39 5.81 16.92
C THR A 530 -7.67 5.21 17.51
N PHE A 531 -8.56 4.72 16.65
CA PHE A 531 -9.86 4.15 17.02
C PHE A 531 -9.71 2.82 17.77
N TRP A 532 -8.92 1.88 17.24
CA TRP A 532 -8.72 0.55 17.85
C TRP A 532 -7.51 0.45 18.79
N PHE A 533 -6.66 1.49 18.93
CA PHE A 533 -5.58 1.53 19.94
C PHE A 533 -6.01 1.07 21.35
N PRO A 534 -7.17 1.50 21.88
CA PRO A 534 -7.58 1.11 23.23
C PRO A 534 -7.96 -0.37 23.32
N LYS A 535 -8.43 -0.97 22.21
CA LYS A 535 -8.68 -2.41 22.12
C LYS A 535 -7.35 -3.19 22.03
N ALA A 536 -6.33 -2.64 21.39
CA ALA A 536 -5.00 -3.25 21.29
C ALA A 536 -4.20 -3.23 22.62
N PHE A 537 -4.23 -2.10 23.36
CA PHE A 537 -3.33 -1.88 24.50
C PHE A 537 -4.04 -1.61 25.85
N GLY A 538 -5.37 -1.49 25.87
CA GLY A 538 -6.15 -1.27 27.10
C GLY A 538 -6.29 0.17 27.56
N PHE A 539 -5.71 1.16 26.86
CA PHE A 539 -5.77 2.58 27.21
C PHE A 539 -5.96 3.47 25.97
N ARG A 540 -6.59 4.64 26.13
CA ARG A 540 -6.78 5.62 25.05
C ARG A 540 -5.52 6.46 24.81
N LEU A 541 -5.31 6.82 23.55
CA LEU A 541 -4.30 7.80 23.15
C LEU A 541 -4.68 9.21 23.60
N ASP A 542 -3.66 10.07 23.74
CA ASP A 542 -3.84 11.50 23.98
C ASP A 542 -4.50 12.20 22.78
N GLU A 543 -5.59 12.91 23.06
CA GLU A 543 -6.40 13.59 22.04
C GLU A 543 -5.76 14.89 21.55
N PHE A 544 -4.96 15.58 22.38
CA PHE A 544 -4.35 16.86 22.04
C PHE A 544 -3.23 16.70 21.00
N TRP A 545 -2.26 15.84 21.25
CA TRP A 545 -1.20 15.51 20.30
C TRP A 545 -1.73 14.77 19.07
N GLY A 546 -2.83 14.01 19.21
CA GLY A 546 -3.56 13.45 18.07
C GLY A 546 -4.14 14.52 17.15
N ARG A 547 -4.72 15.59 17.70
CA ARG A 547 -5.22 16.76 16.94
C ARG A 547 -4.07 17.54 16.29
N ILE A 548 -2.94 17.72 16.97
CA ILE A 548 -1.74 18.35 16.38
C ILE A 548 -1.25 17.52 15.19
N SER A 549 -1.06 16.21 15.35
CA SER A 549 -0.62 15.32 14.27
C SER A 549 -1.60 15.37 13.09
N CYS A 550 -2.91 15.24 13.34
CA CYS A 550 -3.95 15.33 12.31
C CYS A 550 -3.92 16.68 11.56
N GLY A 551 -3.82 17.81 12.28
CA GLY A 551 -3.71 19.13 11.69
C GLY A 551 -2.46 19.30 10.81
N CYS A 552 -1.30 18.82 11.27
CA CYS A 552 -0.06 18.83 10.50
C CYS A 552 -0.12 17.89 9.28
N TRP A 553 -0.75 16.71 9.38
CA TRP A 553 -0.96 15.82 8.24
C TRP A 553 -1.83 16.47 7.15
N ILE A 554 -2.90 17.15 7.54
CA ILE A 554 -3.82 17.84 6.61
C ILE A 554 -3.13 19.06 5.99
N ALA A 555 -2.62 19.99 6.79
CA ALA A 555 -1.99 21.21 6.28
C ALA A 555 -0.73 20.91 5.45
N GLY A 556 0.11 19.98 5.94
CA GLY A 556 1.30 19.52 5.23
C GLY A 556 0.98 18.85 3.91
N PHE A 557 -0.10 18.08 3.81
CA PHE A 557 -0.53 17.47 2.55
C PHE A 557 -0.92 18.52 1.50
N TYR A 558 -1.79 19.49 1.86
CA TYR A 558 -2.22 20.53 0.92
C TYR A 558 -1.02 21.36 0.43
N LEU A 559 -0.11 21.74 1.34
CA LEU A 559 1.12 22.46 0.98
C LEU A 559 2.10 21.62 0.14
N ALA A 560 2.25 20.33 0.43
CA ALA A 560 3.20 19.46 -0.27
C ALA A 560 2.74 19.08 -1.69
N PHE A 561 1.44 18.84 -1.89
CA PHE A 561 0.93 18.19 -3.11
C PHE A 561 0.07 19.07 -4.03
N MET A 562 -0.59 20.12 -3.53
CA MET A 562 -1.35 21.02 -4.44
C MET A 562 -0.46 21.81 -5.42
N PRO A 563 0.74 22.29 -5.04
CA PRO A 563 1.69 22.87 -6.00
C PRO A 563 2.09 21.92 -7.13
N LEU A 564 2.07 20.61 -6.89
CA LEU A 564 2.51 19.60 -7.85
C LEU A 564 1.53 19.41 -9.01
N TYR A 565 0.23 19.71 -8.83
CA TYR A 565 -0.72 19.79 -9.94
C TYR A 565 -0.38 20.93 -10.90
N VAL A 566 -0.03 22.11 -10.35
CA VAL A 566 0.36 23.27 -11.17
C VAL A 566 1.65 22.97 -11.93
N LEU A 567 2.70 22.54 -11.23
CA LEU A 567 3.97 22.14 -11.84
C LEU A 567 3.79 21.05 -12.90
N GLY A 568 2.96 20.05 -12.62
CA GLY A 568 2.66 18.96 -13.55
C GLY A 568 1.90 19.39 -14.80
N ALA A 569 0.96 20.34 -14.66
CA ALA A 569 0.28 20.96 -15.80
C ALA A 569 1.18 21.92 -16.58
N SER A 570 2.18 22.52 -15.92
CA SER A 570 3.28 23.28 -16.55
C SER A 570 4.39 22.38 -17.13
N GLY A 571 4.18 21.07 -17.25
CA GLY A 571 5.10 20.14 -17.91
C GLY A 571 6.29 19.68 -17.08
N MET A 572 6.33 19.94 -15.76
CA MET A 572 7.41 19.45 -14.90
C MET A 572 7.38 17.92 -14.79
N ALA A 573 8.42 17.25 -15.29
CA ALA A 573 8.56 15.80 -15.23
C ALA A 573 8.74 15.27 -13.78
N ARG A 574 8.29 14.03 -13.54
CA ARG A 574 8.66 13.26 -12.34
C ARG A 574 10.14 12.84 -12.39
N ARG A 575 10.70 12.45 -11.24
CA ARG A 575 12.06 11.89 -11.10
C ARG A 575 13.23 12.84 -11.45
N SER A 576 13.00 14.08 -11.85
CA SER A 576 14.07 15.09 -12.05
C SER A 576 14.78 15.44 -10.72
N ALA A 577 16.09 15.20 -10.64
CA ALA A 577 16.92 15.57 -9.49
C ALA A 577 17.36 17.04 -9.50
N GLU A 578 17.55 17.60 -10.70
CA GLU A 578 17.95 18.99 -10.97
C GLU A 578 16.86 19.69 -11.79
N ILE A 579 16.61 20.97 -11.48
CA ILE A 579 15.51 21.75 -12.05
C ILE A 579 16.06 22.98 -12.77
N LEU A 580 15.86 23.07 -14.08
CA LEU A 580 16.42 24.15 -14.91
C LEU A 580 15.48 25.36 -15.05
N GLN A 581 14.17 25.16 -14.86
CA GLN A 581 13.13 26.19 -15.03
C GLN A 581 13.00 27.04 -13.75
N PRO A 582 13.35 28.34 -13.75
CA PRO A 582 13.30 29.16 -12.54
C PRO A 582 11.87 29.40 -12.03
N ASP A 583 10.89 29.40 -12.93
CA ASP A 583 9.48 29.71 -12.63
C ASP A 583 8.79 28.64 -11.76
N PHE A 584 9.40 27.45 -11.63
CA PHE A 584 8.94 26.40 -10.73
C PHE A 584 9.28 26.67 -9.26
N ARG A 585 10.19 27.62 -8.98
CA ARG A 585 10.70 27.97 -7.64
C ARG A 585 9.63 28.21 -6.56
N PRO A 586 8.60 29.09 -6.74
CA PRO A 586 7.61 29.32 -5.69
C PRO A 586 6.85 28.04 -5.31
N TRP A 587 6.45 27.25 -6.31
CA TRP A 587 5.72 26.00 -6.11
C TRP A 587 6.57 24.93 -5.43
N LEU A 588 7.85 24.83 -5.78
CA LEU A 588 8.80 23.89 -5.16
C LEU A 588 9.15 24.28 -3.73
N TYR A 589 9.25 25.57 -3.41
CA TYR A 589 9.47 26.05 -2.04
C TYR A 589 8.25 25.77 -1.15
N VAL A 590 7.02 26.00 -1.64
CA VAL A 590 5.79 25.63 -0.90
C VAL A 590 5.69 24.11 -0.71
N ALA A 591 6.00 23.32 -1.74
CA ALA A 591 6.03 21.86 -1.63
C ALA A 591 7.08 21.36 -0.62
N GLY A 592 8.25 22.01 -0.57
CA GLY A 592 9.29 21.76 0.43
C GLY A 592 8.84 22.08 1.86
N ALA A 593 8.21 23.24 2.07
CA ALA A 593 7.65 23.62 3.37
C ALA A 593 6.55 22.63 3.81
N GLY A 594 5.67 22.20 2.90
CA GLY A 594 4.67 21.17 3.17
C GLY A 594 5.27 19.85 3.64
N ALA A 595 6.39 19.41 3.04
CA ALA A 595 7.10 18.21 3.46
C ALA A 595 7.65 18.31 4.90
N LEU A 596 8.13 19.48 5.32
CA LEU A 596 8.57 19.72 6.70
C LEU A 596 7.39 19.71 7.69
N VAL A 597 6.21 20.21 7.28
CA VAL A 597 4.97 20.11 8.09
C VAL A 597 4.49 18.67 8.21
N LEU A 598 4.61 17.85 7.15
CA LEU A 598 4.34 16.40 7.20
C LEU A 598 5.32 15.69 8.16
N PHE A 599 6.60 16.06 8.16
CA PHE A 599 7.57 15.53 9.14
C PHE A 599 7.21 15.90 10.58
N ALA A 600 6.77 17.15 10.82
CA ALA A 600 6.23 17.55 12.13
C ALA A 600 4.98 16.74 12.53
N ALA A 601 4.15 16.31 11.57
CA ALA A 601 3.01 15.44 11.82
C ALA A 601 3.42 14.04 12.34
N LEU A 602 4.50 13.47 11.79
CA LEU A 602 5.11 12.22 12.29
C LEU A 602 5.72 12.41 13.69
N VAL A 603 6.44 13.51 13.93
CA VAL A 603 7.00 13.82 15.26
C VAL A 603 5.86 13.94 16.28
N ALA A 604 4.77 14.64 15.95
CA ALA A 604 3.59 14.74 16.81
C ALA A 604 2.92 13.38 17.08
N LEU A 605 2.89 12.46 16.11
CA LEU A 605 2.39 11.08 16.29
C LEU A 605 3.26 10.28 17.28
N VAL A 606 4.59 10.42 17.21
CA VAL A 606 5.51 9.80 18.16
C VAL A 606 5.37 10.40 19.56
N VAL A 607 5.23 11.74 19.67
CA VAL A 607 4.97 12.41 20.95
C VAL A 607 3.63 11.97 21.55
N GLN A 608 2.56 11.87 20.74
CA GLN A 608 1.26 11.33 21.16
C GLN A 608 1.42 9.95 21.80
N LEU A 609 2.11 9.03 21.13
CA LEU A 609 2.33 7.67 21.63
C LEU A 609 3.13 7.67 22.96
N VAL A 610 4.20 8.45 23.06
CA VAL A 610 5.03 8.55 24.28
C VAL A 610 4.25 9.15 25.46
N VAL A 611 3.47 10.21 25.23
CA VAL A 611 2.61 10.82 26.26
C VAL A 611 1.52 9.82 26.70
N SER A 612 0.89 9.14 25.75
CA SER A 612 -0.16 8.13 26.02
C SER A 612 0.37 6.97 26.84
N ILE A 613 1.56 6.44 26.52
CA ILE A 613 2.19 5.34 27.31
C ILE A 613 2.51 5.79 28.74
N ARG A 614 2.89 7.06 28.95
CA ARG A 614 3.13 7.63 30.29
C ARG A 614 1.84 7.87 31.08
N ALA A 615 0.75 8.23 30.40
CA ALA A 615 -0.55 8.52 31.01
C ALA A 615 -1.51 7.31 31.05
N ARG A 616 -1.09 6.15 30.53
CA ARG A 616 -1.94 4.97 30.26
C ARG A 616 -2.84 4.53 31.42
N ASP A 617 -2.35 4.67 32.66
CA ASP A 617 -3.05 4.20 33.86
C ASP A 617 -4.25 5.12 34.18
N ALA A 618 -4.20 6.38 33.73
CA ALA A 618 -5.28 7.37 33.82
C ALA A 618 -6.19 7.43 32.56
N THR A 619 -5.79 6.81 31.45
CA THR A 619 -6.61 6.66 30.23
C THR A 619 -7.06 5.21 29.97
N CYS A 620 -6.93 4.34 30.99
CA CYS A 620 -7.28 2.92 30.95
C CYS A 620 -8.78 2.69 30.70
N VAL A 621 -9.10 1.75 29.80
CA VAL A 621 -10.47 1.46 29.34
C VAL A 621 -10.84 -0.03 29.45
N PHE A 622 -10.41 -0.67 30.54
CA PHE A 622 -10.53 -2.11 30.81
C PHE A 622 -11.93 -2.71 30.56
N ALA A 623 -13.01 -1.93 30.73
CA ALA A 623 -14.38 -2.42 30.63
C ALA A 623 -14.81 -2.79 29.19
N GLY A 624 -14.09 -2.33 28.15
CA GLY A 624 -14.15 -2.90 26.80
C GLY A 624 -14.65 -1.99 25.66
N ASP A 625 -15.58 -1.08 25.93
CA ASP A 625 -16.26 -0.20 24.95
C ASP A 625 -16.12 1.28 25.36
N PRO A 626 -15.06 1.98 24.90
CA PRO A 626 -14.85 3.39 25.19
C PRO A 626 -15.61 4.36 24.29
N TRP A 627 -16.29 3.88 23.23
CA TRP A 627 -16.81 4.74 22.15
C TRP A 627 -18.33 4.65 21.94
N ASP A 628 -19.03 3.78 22.68
CA ASP A 628 -20.37 3.27 22.34
C ASP A 628 -20.35 2.57 20.95
N GLY A 629 -19.34 1.72 20.74
CA GLY A 629 -19.09 1.03 19.49
C GLY A 629 -20.20 0.07 19.07
N ARG A 630 -20.31 -0.19 17.76
CA ARG A 630 -21.38 -1.01 17.17
C ARG A 630 -21.02 -2.49 16.96
N GLY A 631 -19.77 -2.76 16.59
CA GLY A 631 -19.28 -4.11 16.25
C GLY A 631 -18.90 -5.00 17.44
N LEU A 632 -18.72 -6.30 17.17
CA LEU A 632 -18.40 -7.33 18.16
C LEU A 632 -17.03 -7.15 18.83
N GLU A 633 -16.09 -6.38 18.25
CA GLU A 633 -14.79 -6.14 18.87
C GLU A 633 -14.89 -5.33 20.18
N TRP A 634 -15.96 -4.55 20.33
CA TRP A 634 -16.26 -3.76 21.53
C TRP A 634 -17.00 -4.56 22.61
N ALA A 635 -17.44 -5.79 22.29
CA ALA A 635 -18.12 -6.67 23.23
C ALA A 635 -17.17 -7.34 24.26
N THR A 636 -15.86 -7.36 24.00
CA THR A 636 -14.81 -7.98 24.85
C THR A 636 -14.12 -6.97 25.76
N SER A 637 -13.29 -7.45 26.69
CA SER A 637 -12.35 -6.60 27.45
C SER A 637 -11.37 -5.83 26.55
N SER A 638 -10.64 -4.89 27.14
CA SER A 638 -9.57 -4.13 26.47
C SER A 638 -8.28 -4.20 27.29
N PRO A 639 -7.25 -4.94 26.85
CA PRO A 639 -7.22 -5.82 25.67
C PRO A 639 -8.13 -7.07 25.82
N PRO A 640 -8.49 -7.76 24.71
CA PRO A 640 -9.16 -9.05 24.75
C PRO A 640 -8.28 -10.16 25.34
N PRO A 641 -8.86 -11.23 25.90
CA PRO A 641 -8.11 -12.43 26.27
C PRO A 641 -7.58 -13.17 25.04
N ASP A 642 -6.60 -14.07 25.24
CA ASP A 642 -5.99 -14.90 24.18
C ASP A 642 -7.04 -15.51 23.23
N TYR A 643 -8.15 -16.02 23.77
CA TYR A 643 -9.22 -16.73 23.07
C TYR A 643 -10.33 -15.83 22.47
N ASN A 644 -10.23 -14.50 22.58
CA ASN A 644 -11.24 -13.49 22.24
C ASN A 644 -12.59 -13.62 22.97
N PHE A 645 -13.36 -14.67 22.68
CA PHE A 645 -14.71 -14.92 23.16
C PHE A 645 -14.78 -16.27 23.90
N ALA A 646 -15.13 -16.22 25.20
CA ALA A 646 -15.32 -17.42 26.01
C ALA A 646 -16.46 -18.30 25.45
N VAL A 647 -17.61 -17.68 25.16
CA VAL A 647 -18.73 -18.26 24.41
C VAL A 647 -18.83 -17.50 23.09
N ILE A 648 -18.92 -18.21 21.97
CA ILE A 648 -19.09 -17.58 20.65
C ILE A 648 -20.44 -16.85 20.62
N PRO A 649 -20.51 -15.58 20.17
CA PRO A 649 -21.78 -14.86 20.09
C PRO A 649 -22.69 -15.47 19.02
N GLU A 650 -24.00 -15.34 19.22
CA GLU A 650 -25.01 -15.63 18.20
C GLU A 650 -25.50 -14.29 17.62
N VAL A 651 -25.60 -14.21 16.29
CA VAL A 651 -25.78 -12.94 15.57
C VAL A 651 -27.10 -12.93 14.81
N ASP A 652 -28.07 -12.21 15.35
CA ASP A 652 -29.44 -12.03 14.85
C ASP A 652 -29.59 -10.81 13.92
N ALA A 653 -28.92 -9.70 14.26
CA ALA A 653 -28.91 -8.43 13.53
C ALA A 653 -27.51 -8.07 13.00
N ARG A 654 -27.41 -7.01 12.18
CA ARG A 654 -26.11 -6.47 11.70
C ARG A 654 -25.32 -5.84 12.85
N ASP A 655 -25.98 -5.04 13.68
CA ASP A 655 -25.40 -4.34 14.84
C ASP A 655 -25.76 -5.07 16.16
N ALA A 656 -25.67 -6.41 16.17
CA ALA A 656 -26.20 -7.25 17.26
C ALA A 656 -25.71 -6.86 18.66
N PHE A 657 -24.42 -6.49 18.81
CA PHE A 657 -23.87 -5.98 20.07
C PHE A 657 -24.52 -4.66 20.49
N TYR A 658 -24.68 -3.70 19.57
CA TYR A 658 -25.27 -2.39 19.85
C TYR A 658 -26.73 -2.47 20.31
N ALA A 659 -27.51 -3.39 19.72
CA ALA A 659 -28.87 -3.68 20.14
C ALA A 659 -28.92 -4.46 21.47
N GLY A 660 -28.17 -5.55 21.58
CA GLY A 660 -28.18 -6.41 22.76
C GLY A 660 -27.64 -5.74 24.04
N LYS A 661 -26.73 -4.77 23.91
CA LYS A 661 -26.26 -3.96 25.06
C LYS A 661 -27.32 -2.94 25.50
N ARG A 662 -28.13 -2.42 24.58
CA ARG A 662 -29.28 -1.53 24.85
C ARG A 662 -30.46 -2.26 25.48
N HIS A 663 -30.74 -3.48 25.04
CA HIS A 663 -31.73 -4.36 25.68
C HIS A 663 -31.20 -5.04 26.97
N GLY A 664 -30.06 -4.59 27.52
CA GLY A 664 -29.43 -5.08 28.76
C GLY A 664 -28.83 -6.50 28.73
N GLY A 665 -29.34 -7.39 27.87
CA GLY A 665 -29.05 -8.82 27.90
C GLY A 665 -27.63 -9.24 27.49
N TRP A 666 -26.88 -8.43 26.73
CA TRP A 666 -25.61 -8.88 26.14
C TRP A 666 -24.55 -9.31 27.17
N TYR A 667 -24.49 -8.64 28.33
CA TYR A 667 -23.50 -8.91 29.38
C TYR A 667 -24.04 -9.82 30.50
N ALA A 668 -25.17 -10.49 30.29
CA ALA A 668 -25.67 -11.51 31.21
C ALA A 668 -24.67 -12.68 31.31
N HIS A 669 -24.49 -13.24 32.51
CA HIS A 669 -23.56 -14.35 32.72
C HIS A 669 -24.02 -15.60 31.97
N ARG A 670 -23.31 -15.98 30.90
CA ARG A 670 -23.51 -17.25 30.19
C ARG A 670 -22.64 -18.33 30.84
N THR A 671 -23.28 -19.21 31.62
CA THR A 671 -22.65 -20.39 32.22
C THR A 671 -23.35 -21.68 31.73
N PRO A 672 -22.67 -22.84 31.69
CA PRO A 672 -21.27 -23.08 32.08
C PRO A 672 -20.25 -22.66 31.00
N TYR A 673 -19.06 -22.25 31.43
CA TYR A 673 -17.91 -22.10 30.53
C TYR A 673 -17.28 -23.45 30.20
N THR A 674 -16.76 -23.60 28.98
CA THR A 674 -16.07 -24.80 28.49
C THR A 674 -14.56 -24.56 28.38
N ALA A 675 -13.79 -25.65 28.23
CA ALA A 675 -12.36 -25.56 27.92
C ALA A 675 -12.18 -25.18 26.43
N ILE A 676 -11.16 -24.35 26.14
CA ILE A 676 -10.95 -23.77 24.81
C ILE A 676 -9.60 -24.25 24.26
N GLU A 677 -9.63 -24.94 23.13
CA GLU A 677 -8.41 -25.26 22.37
C GLU A 677 -7.95 -24.02 21.59
N MET A 678 -6.65 -23.71 21.69
CA MET A 678 -5.99 -22.57 21.03
C MET A 678 -4.65 -23.02 20.42
N PRO A 679 -4.16 -22.40 19.34
CA PRO A 679 -2.83 -22.68 18.81
C PRO A 679 -1.72 -22.44 19.84
N ARG A 680 -0.70 -23.30 19.76
CA ARG A 680 0.55 -23.17 20.51
C ARG A 680 1.57 -22.39 19.68
N GLY A 681 2.34 -21.52 20.33
CA GLY A 681 3.42 -20.77 19.68
C GLY A 681 4.44 -21.67 18.96
N SER A 682 5.00 -21.19 17.86
CA SER A 682 5.95 -21.93 17.02
C SER A 682 7.07 -21.03 16.51
N MET A 683 8.31 -21.49 16.65
CA MET A 683 9.51 -20.83 16.10
C MET A 683 9.66 -20.98 14.58
N THR A 684 8.84 -21.82 13.93
CA THR A 684 8.99 -22.15 12.51
C THR A 684 8.63 -21.00 11.58
N GLY A 685 7.72 -20.10 11.96
CA GLY A 685 7.45 -18.86 11.23
C GLY A 685 8.69 -17.94 11.16
N PRO A 686 9.27 -17.52 12.30
CA PRO A 686 10.54 -16.81 12.35
C PRO A 686 11.67 -17.47 11.56
N LEU A 687 11.83 -18.80 11.69
CA LEU A 687 12.90 -19.54 11.01
C LEU A 687 12.71 -19.56 9.48
N ILE A 688 11.48 -19.72 8.98
CA ILE A 688 11.20 -19.66 7.53
C ILE A 688 11.48 -18.27 6.98
N GLY A 689 11.04 -17.21 7.67
CA GLY A 689 11.32 -15.83 7.26
C GLY A 689 12.82 -15.52 7.27
N LEU A 690 13.54 -15.88 8.34
CA LEU A 690 14.99 -15.69 8.43
C LEU A 690 15.74 -16.46 7.35
N ALA A 691 15.38 -17.73 7.10
CA ALA A 691 15.99 -18.54 6.05
C ALA A 691 15.71 -17.98 4.65
N ALA A 692 14.49 -17.54 4.37
CA ALA A 692 14.13 -16.90 3.10
C ALA A 692 14.86 -15.55 2.89
N THR A 693 15.05 -14.79 3.97
CA THR A 693 15.85 -13.55 3.97
C THR A 693 17.31 -13.83 3.67
N ALA A 694 17.91 -14.84 4.32
CA ALA A 694 19.28 -15.27 4.06
C ALA A 694 19.47 -15.82 2.64
N THR A 695 18.47 -16.55 2.11
CA THR A 695 18.47 -17.05 0.73
C THR A 695 18.51 -15.88 -0.24
N SER A 696 17.59 -14.94 -0.07
CA SER A 696 17.50 -13.73 -0.89
C SER A 696 18.77 -12.87 -0.80
N PHE A 697 19.32 -12.66 0.40
CA PHE A 697 20.57 -11.92 0.59
C PHE A 697 21.75 -12.63 -0.08
N GLY A 698 21.83 -13.96 0.03
CA GLY A 698 22.84 -14.76 -0.64
C GLY A 698 22.74 -14.70 -2.16
N LEU A 699 21.52 -14.64 -2.72
CA LEU A 699 21.30 -14.44 -4.15
C LEU A 699 21.70 -13.02 -4.60
N ILE A 700 21.32 -11.96 -3.86
CA ILE A 700 21.70 -10.57 -4.15
C ILE A 700 23.22 -10.43 -4.24
N TRP A 701 23.95 -10.99 -3.28
CA TRP A 701 25.42 -10.86 -3.20
C TRP A 701 26.20 -11.98 -3.90
N HIS A 702 25.53 -12.94 -4.55
CA HIS A 702 26.13 -14.14 -5.13
C HIS A 702 26.94 -14.99 -4.13
N MET A 703 26.56 -14.96 -2.84
CA MET A 703 27.05 -15.85 -1.79
C MET A 703 26.35 -17.21 -1.91
N TRP A 704 26.72 -18.00 -2.92
CA TRP A 704 25.98 -19.22 -3.30
C TRP A 704 25.89 -20.27 -2.19
N TRP A 705 26.92 -20.42 -1.35
CA TRP A 705 26.90 -21.32 -0.20
C TRP A 705 25.82 -20.92 0.82
N LEU A 706 25.64 -19.60 1.04
CA LEU A 706 24.63 -19.07 1.95
C LEU A 706 23.24 -19.30 1.36
N ALA A 707 23.06 -18.99 0.08
CA ALA A 707 21.80 -19.19 -0.64
C ALA A 707 21.33 -20.66 -0.59
N ALA A 708 22.22 -21.61 -0.89
CA ALA A 708 21.93 -23.04 -0.84
C ALA A 708 21.60 -23.50 0.59
N LEU A 709 22.49 -23.25 1.55
CA LEU A 709 22.33 -23.69 2.94
C LEU A 709 21.06 -23.14 3.59
N SER A 710 20.71 -21.88 3.33
CA SER A 710 19.47 -21.28 3.84
C SER A 710 18.22 -21.79 3.14
N LEU A 711 18.27 -22.11 1.84
CA LEU A 711 17.15 -22.72 1.12
C LEU A 711 16.89 -24.16 1.61
N GLU A 712 17.95 -24.95 1.78
CA GLU A 712 17.88 -26.27 2.40
C GLU A 712 17.33 -26.19 3.84
N THR A 713 17.77 -25.20 4.62
CA THR A 713 17.25 -24.93 5.97
C THR A 713 15.76 -24.58 5.95
N LEU A 714 15.30 -23.77 5.00
CA LEU A 714 13.88 -23.42 4.83
C LEU A 714 13.04 -24.67 4.56
N ILE A 715 13.48 -25.50 3.60
CA ILE A 715 12.82 -26.76 3.24
C ILE A 715 12.80 -27.71 4.45
N LEU A 716 13.93 -27.87 5.14
CA LEU A 716 14.05 -28.71 6.34
C LEU A 716 13.12 -28.24 7.46
N VAL A 717 13.00 -26.94 7.72
CA VAL A 717 12.08 -26.39 8.73
C VAL A 717 10.62 -26.68 8.37
N VAL A 718 10.23 -26.60 7.10
CA VAL A 718 8.87 -26.97 6.64
C VAL A 718 8.63 -28.48 6.78
N VAL A 719 9.60 -29.31 6.37
CA VAL A 719 9.53 -30.77 6.50
C VAL A 719 9.42 -31.18 7.97
N VAL A 720 10.31 -30.70 8.85
CA VAL A 720 10.27 -30.96 10.30
C VAL A 720 8.96 -30.47 10.91
N ARG A 721 8.44 -29.31 10.50
CA ARG A 721 7.16 -28.77 10.98
C ARG A 721 5.98 -29.71 10.72
N SER A 722 6.00 -30.47 9.63
CA SER A 722 4.93 -31.42 9.27
C SER A 722 4.82 -32.61 10.24
N PHE A 723 5.93 -33.02 10.88
CA PHE A 723 5.94 -34.10 11.87
C PHE A 723 5.48 -33.66 13.28
N VAL A 724 5.38 -32.36 13.55
CA VAL A 724 5.02 -31.82 14.88
C VAL A 724 3.51 -31.94 15.11
N ARG A 725 3.11 -33.00 15.85
CA ARG A 725 1.71 -33.29 16.23
C ARG A 725 1.14 -32.39 17.34
N GLY A 726 1.98 -31.89 18.25
CA GLY A 726 1.55 -31.11 19.42
C GLY A 726 1.29 -29.63 19.13
N THR A 727 0.35 -29.32 18.23
CA THR A 727 0.15 -27.96 17.67
C THR A 727 -0.71 -27.02 18.50
N HIS A 728 -1.48 -27.53 19.45
CA HIS A 728 -2.43 -26.75 20.24
C HIS A 728 -2.13 -26.83 21.75
N ARG A 729 -2.78 -25.95 22.52
CA ARG A 729 -2.90 -25.96 23.97
C ARG A 729 -4.39 -25.82 24.34
N VAL A 730 -4.78 -26.36 25.49
CA VAL A 730 -6.13 -26.18 26.02
C VAL A 730 -6.09 -25.17 27.17
N VAL A 731 -6.88 -24.10 27.07
CA VAL A 731 -7.19 -23.18 28.16
C VAL A 731 -8.29 -23.82 29.01
N PRO A 732 -8.05 -24.17 30.29
CA PRO A 732 -9.04 -24.87 31.11
C PRO A 732 -10.28 -24.02 31.40
N ALA A 733 -11.46 -24.64 31.48
CA ALA A 733 -12.73 -23.95 31.77
C ALA A 733 -12.68 -23.09 33.05
N ARG A 734 -11.95 -23.54 34.08
CA ARG A 734 -11.71 -22.78 35.33
C ARG A 734 -10.94 -21.47 35.12
N GLU A 735 -10.07 -21.43 34.13
CA GLU A 735 -9.22 -20.27 33.81
C GLU A 735 -10.01 -19.24 32.99
N VAL A 736 -10.77 -19.72 31.99
CA VAL A 736 -11.77 -18.93 31.27
C VAL A 736 -12.75 -18.29 32.26
N ALA A 737 -13.39 -19.08 33.12
CA ALA A 737 -14.30 -18.57 34.16
C ALA A 737 -13.63 -17.53 35.07
N ALA A 738 -12.40 -17.79 35.54
CA ALA A 738 -11.67 -16.84 36.38
C ALA A 738 -11.28 -15.55 35.66
N ILE A 739 -11.10 -15.54 34.34
CA ILE A 739 -10.89 -14.33 33.53
C ILE A 739 -12.22 -13.58 33.37
N GLU A 740 -13.25 -14.25 32.85
CA GLU A 740 -14.56 -13.64 32.57
C GLU A 740 -15.22 -13.06 33.83
N HIS A 741 -15.24 -13.79 34.95
CA HIS A 741 -15.83 -13.27 36.20
C HIS A 741 -15.08 -12.04 36.73
N ARG A 742 -13.75 -11.95 36.59
CA ARG A 742 -12.98 -10.76 36.97
C ARG A 742 -13.31 -9.57 36.08
N TRP A 743 -13.39 -9.77 34.76
CA TRP A 743 -13.77 -8.70 33.83
C TRP A 743 -15.21 -8.24 34.03
N HIS A 744 -16.17 -9.17 34.15
CA HIS A 744 -17.57 -8.84 34.43
C HIS A 744 -17.73 -8.07 35.75
N ALA A 745 -17.05 -8.47 36.83
CA ALA A 745 -17.09 -7.77 38.11
C ALA A 745 -16.49 -6.35 38.01
N ALA A 746 -15.31 -6.21 37.39
CA ALA A 746 -14.69 -4.91 37.17
C ALA A 746 -15.58 -4.00 36.30
N ARG A 747 -16.14 -4.52 35.21
CA ARG A 747 -17.07 -3.80 34.34
C ARG A 747 -18.36 -3.39 35.06
N ALA A 748 -18.88 -4.23 35.95
CA ALA A 748 -20.08 -3.91 36.74
C ALA A 748 -19.82 -2.78 37.75
N ALA A 749 -18.63 -2.71 38.32
CA ALA A 749 -18.19 -1.65 39.23
C ALA A 749 -17.79 -0.34 38.52
N ALA A 750 -17.39 -0.39 37.24
CA ALA A 750 -17.00 0.79 36.46
C ALA A 750 -18.18 1.75 36.24
N THR A 751 -17.97 3.06 36.36
CA THR A 751 -19.00 4.09 36.13
C THR A 751 -19.37 4.17 34.63
N PRO A 752 -20.67 4.15 34.25
CA PRO A 752 -21.09 4.45 32.88
C PRO A 752 -20.62 5.85 32.46
N THR A 753 -20.08 5.99 31.25
CA THR A 753 -19.55 7.25 30.73
C THR A 753 -20.38 7.76 29.54
N PRO A 754 -21.05 8.91 29.65
CA PRO A 754 -21.81 9.48 28.53
C PRO A 754 -20.87 9.98 27.43
N ARG A 755 -21.37 9.98 26.18
CA ARG A 755 -20.62 10.38 24.98
C ARG A 755 -19.89 11.72 25.12
N ALA A 756 -20.49 12.69 25.81
CA ALA A 756 -19.90 14.00 26.07
C ALA A 756 -18.60 13.96 26.93
N LEU A 757 -18.34 12.86 27.65
CA LEU A 757 -17.19 12.66 28.51
C LEU A 757 -16.20 11.60 27.99
N GLU A 758 -16.42 11.03 26.79
CA GLU A 758 -15.64 9.90 26.25
C GLU A 758 -14.12 10.17 26.11
N LEU A 759 -13.74 11.43 25.93
CA LEU A 759 -12.35 11.85 25.79
C LEU A 759 -11.68 12.08 27.16
N THR A 760 -12.46 12.28 28.23
CA THR A 760 -11.95 12.55 29.59
C THR A 760 -11.34 11.32 30.26
N THR A 761 -10.61 11.50 31.36
CA THR A 761 -10.08 10.40 32.18
C THR A 761 -11.17 9.60 32.92
N ALA A 762 -12.42 10.08 32.97
CA ALA A 762 -13.53 9.33 33.54
C ALA A 762 -13.94 8.12 32.67
N ASN A 763 -13.65 8.15 31.36
CA ASN A 763 -13.96 7.05 30.45
C ASN A 763 -13.07 5.83 30.74
N SER A 764 -13.68 4.85 31.42
CA SER A 764 -13.14 3.55 31.81
C SER A 764 -13.48 2.40 30.84
N GLY A 765 -14.06 2.70 29.67
CA GLY A 765 -14.49 1.69 28.69
C GLY A 765 -15.87 1.10 28.96
N ARG A 766 -16.70 1.77 29.77
CA ARG A 766 -18.12 1.45 29.93
C ARG A 766 -18.93 2.62 29.38
N ALA A 767 -19.31 2.54 28.10
CA ALA A 767 -20.28 3.46 27.52
C ALA A 767 -21.56 3.53 28.38
N ASP A 768 -22.05 4.75 28.60
CA ASP A 768 -23.40 4.98 29.09
C ASP A 768 -24.42 4.67 28.00
N ILE A 769 -25.59 4.19 28.42
CA ILE A 769 -26.62 3.65 27.55
C ILE A 769 -27.92 4.38 27.91
N PRO A 770 -28.28 5.47 27.19
CA PRO A 770 -29.55 6.14 27.42
C PRO A 770 -30.72 5.17 27.18
N ALA A 771 -31.73 5.31 28.04
CA ALA A 771 -32.94 4.47 28.09
C ALA A 771 -33.88 4.71 26.91
#